data_AF-A0A7Z0I0G4-F1
#
_entry.id   AF-A0A7Z0I0G4-F1
#
_cell.length_a   1.000
_cell.length_b   1.000
_cell.length_c   1.000
_cell.angle_alpha   90.00
_cell.angle_beta   90.00
_cell.angle_gamma   90.00
#
_symmetry.space_group_name_H-M   'P 1'
#
loop_
_entity.id
_entity.type
_entity.pdbx_description
1 polymer ?
#
loop_
_entity_poly.entity_id
_entity_poly.type
_entity_poly.pdbx_seq_one_letter_code
_entity_poly.pdbx_strand_id
1 'polypeptide(L)'
;MAQKTLLDVRDLAIHYRTGAGPVQAVDGIDFTIAPGEALGLVGESGCGKTTAAKAMLKLLPPNGEIPRGAIDFAGRDLVPLQGEDMRRVRWKEIAWISQAAMNALDPVYRVGDQILEAMQAHIQIDKATGWAQAEDLFRAVGLDPSRLRAYPHEMSGGMKQRAVIAMAMALQPQLLIADEPTTALDVVTQAQILSRLARLRRERGMALLFITHDISVVVQTCDRVAVMYGGKIMETGPVRQVFGQPFHPYTMGLTNAFPTLEGAQRELISIPGTPPNLLNPPAGCRFAERCPFATDRCRAEEPAQHPVGDGRFAACHYPDRVEEFRRTAATNDAWVEVGRRLNEELVAAPLRERREGAEVLKVEGLVKHFPVAGGFFGGSDDKVHAVDGIDLDLQAGEILGLAGESGSGKTTTGEMLVRLQEPTDGRILSEGEDIAHLKKGDLKAFRRRAQMMFQDPYQTLNPRFTIQDIVGEPLTIHGLARGADKRARVVQALERAGLKPAATYMERFPHELSGGQRQRVAIARAIVLEPRFIVADEPVSMLDVSIRAGVLNLMRHFRDEMGISFVYVSHDLPTIRYVADRTAIMYLGEIVEVGPTEKVIAERKHPYTQLLLDASPEPDPSVEKPPLESAGEIPSAVDLPNGCRFHNRCPLATVTCGWEGRDVIAALAERDLLERPRDALGVPERDGLDLRIPAPKGVAAARAQLAEVLAARPPSLAEAAEVSEDGAALRLRFAAQPSPRRRRIAEGHEVACVLYPEADA
;
A
#
# COMPACT_ATOMS: atom_id res chain seq x y z
N MET A 1 -34.68 16.27 14.36
CA MET A 1 -33.96 17.55 14.23
C MET A 1 -33.14 17.46 12.95
N ALA A 2 -33.25 18.43 12.03
CA ALA A 2 -32.47 18.40 10.79
C ALA A 2 -30.98 18.33 11.14
N GLN A 3 -30.28 17.31 10.66
CA GLN A 3 -28.86 17.10 10.93
C GLN A 3 -28.12 18.31 10.35
N LYS A 4 -27.45 19.09 11.20
CA LYS A 4 -26.75 20.31 10.79
C LYS A 4 -25.63 19.91 9.82
N THR A 5 -25.65 20.40 8.59
CA THR A 5 -24.60 20.13 7.59
C THR A 5 -23.34 20.94 7.91
N LEU A 6 -22.16 20.32 7.83
CA LEU A 6 -20.86 20.98 7.99
C LEU A 6 -20.29 21.43 6.64
N LEU A 7 -20.33 20.55 5.63
CA LEU A 7 -19.92 20.85 4.27
C LEU A 7 -21.08 20.51 3.31
N ASP A 8 -21.44 21.44 2.44
CA ASP A 8 -22.44 21.26 1.40
C ASP A 8 -21.85 21.69 0.04
N VAL A 9 -21.61 20.72 -0.83
CA VAL A 9 -21.09 20.91 -2.19
C VAL A 9 -22.25 20.74 -3.16
N ARG A 10 -22.53 21.77 -3.97
CA ARG A 10 -23.69 21.82 -4.88
C ARG A 10 -23.29 22.23 -6.29
N ASP A 11 -23.73 21.48 -7.29
CA ASP A 11 -23.45 21.64 -8.73
C ASP A 11 -21.98 22.03 -9.00
N LEU A 12 -21.03 21.43 -8.28
CA LEU A 12 -19.64 21.81 -8.39
C LEU A 12 -19.09 21.34 -9.73
N ALA A 13 -18.68 22.28 -10.58
CA ALA A 13 -17.96 22.00 -11.82
C ALA A 13 -16.56 22.61 -11.76
N ILE A 14 -15.58 21.92 -12.31
CA ILE A 14 -14.17 22.33 -12.32
C ILE A 14 -13.58 22.01 -13.69
N HIS A 15 -13.11 23.04 -14.37
CA HIS A 15 -12.52 22.93 -15.70
C HIS A 15 -11.03 23.29 -15.68
N TYR A 16 -10.21 22.57 -16.45
CA TYR A 16 -8.83 22.96 -16.72
C TYR A 16 -8.69 23.46 -18.15
N ARG A 17 -8.09 24.63 -18.31
CA ARG A 17 -7.72 25.18 -19.62
C ARG A 17 -6.52 24.43 -20.16
N THR A 18 -6.65 23.88 -21.37
CA THR A 18 -5.56 23.24 -22.12
C THR A 18 -5.55 23.74 -23.56
N GLY A 19 -4.43 23.53 -24.27
CA GLY A 19 -4.32 23.91 -25.69
C GLY A 19 -5.31 23.19 -26.61
N ALA A 20 -5.83 22.03 -26.20
CA ALA A 20 -6.83 21.25 -26.95
C ALA A 20 -8.28 21.63 -26.61
N GLY A 21 -8.50 22.48 -25.60
CA GLY A 21 -9.83 22.85 -25.10
C GLY A 21 -9.96 22.70 -23.57
N PRO A 22 -11.12 23.03 -23.00
CA PRO A 22 -11.38 22.87 -21.57
C PRO A 22 -11.59 21.40 -21.22
N VAL A 23 -10.78 20.87 -20.30
CA VAL A 23 -10.99 19.55 -19.68
C VAL A 23 -12.02 19.68 -18.57
N GLN A 24 -13.15 18.97 -18.68
CA GLN A 24 -14.20 18.94 -17.66
C GLN A 24 -13.85 17.91 -16.58
N ALA A 25 -12.98 18.28 -15.64
CA ALA A 25 -12.45 17.36 -14.64
C ALA A 25 -13.49 16.96 -13.58
N VAL A 26 -14.36 17.88 -13.21
CA VAL A 26 -15.54 17.68 -12.36
C VAL A 26 -16.68 18.43 -12.98
N ASP A 27 -17.88 17.86 -13.01
CA ASP A 27 -19.01 18.48 -13.69
C ASP A 27 -20.31 18.23 -12.95
N GLY A 28 -20.74 19.18 -12.11
CA GLY A 28 -22.02 19.12 -11.41
C GLY A 28 -22.11 18.00 -10.38
N ILE A 29 -21.14 17.95 -9.46
CA ILE A 29 -21.20 17.02 -8.33
C ILE A 29 -21.90 17.64 -7.12
N ASP A 30 -22.68 16.81 -6.43
CA ASP A 30 -23.40 17.16 -5.21
C ASP A 30 -23.07 16.16 -4.09
N PHE A 31 -22.71 16.66 -2.91
CA PHE A 31 -22.63 15.84 -1.69
C PHE A 31 -22.53 16.70 -0.44
N THR A 32 -22.86 16.09 0.71
CA THR A 32 -22.84 16.74 2.02
C THR A 32 -22.05 15.93 3.04
N ILE A 33 -21.45 16.63 3.99
CA ILE A 33 -20.80 16.03 5.18
C ILE A 33 -21.38 16.68 6.44
N ALA A 34 -21.85 15.86 7.38
CA ALA A 34 -22.29 16.26 8.71
C ALA A 34 -21.11 16.33 9.70
N PRO A 35 -21.22 17.10 10.81
CA PRO A 35 -20.23 17.10 11.88
C PRO A 35 -19.96 15.69 12.41
N GLY A 36 -18.68 15.32 12.52
CA GLY A 36 -18.25 13.99 12.99
C GLY A 36 -18.41 12.85 11.99
N GLU A 37 -19.03 13.09 10.83
CA GLU A 37 -19.24 12.09 9.78
C GLU A 37 -17.95 11.87 8.96
N ALA A 38 -17.69 10.62 8.60
CA ALA A 38 -16.71 10.26 7.59
C ALA A 38 -17.37 9.91 6.26
N LEU A 39 -17.09 10.72 5.23
CA LEU A 39 -17.50 10.48 3.85
C LEU A 39 -16.31 9.99 3.03
N GLY A 40 -16.43 8.81 2.45
CA GLY A 40 -15.51 8.30 1.44
C GLY A 40 -15.83 8.87 0.06
N LEU A 41 -14.85 9.37 -0.68
CA LEU A 41 -14.98 9.72 -2.09
C LEU A 41 -14.08 8.78 -2.90
N VAL A 42 -14.70 7.85 -3.63
CA VAL A 42 -13.99 6.75 -4.32
C VAL A 42 -14.20 6.78 -5.82
N GLY A 43 -13.33 6.13 -6.57
CA GLY A 43 -13.44 5.99 -8.02
C GLY A 43 -12.09 5.73 -8.67
N GLU A 44 -12.09 5.45 -9.98
CA GLU A 44 -10.86 5.28 -10.77
C GLU A 44 -10.00 6.56 -10.79
N SER A 45 -8.71 6.42 -11.08
CA SER A 45 -7.77 7.53 -11.18
C SER A 45 -8.20 8.49 -12.29
N GLY A 46 -7.98 9.78 -12.04
CA GLY A 46 -8.39 10.84 -12.98
C GLY A 46 -9.89 11.14 -13.00
N CYS A 47 -10.73 10.50 -12.19
CA CYS A 47 -12.17 10.80 -12.18
C CYS A 47 -12.56 12.14 -11.54
N GLY A 48 -11.63 12.83 -10.87
CA GLY A 48 -11.82 14.19 -10.34
C GLY A 48 -11.75 14.35 -8.82
N LYS A 49 -11.51 13.28 -8.04
CA LYS A 49 -11.51 13.29 -6.55
C LYS A 49 -10.58 14.34 -5.93
N THR A 50 -9.28 14.27 -6.22
CA THR A 50 -8.27 15.25 -5.78
C THR A 50 -8.56 16.65 -6.32
N THR A 51 -9.16 16.76 -7.51
CA THR A 51 -9.55 18.06 -8.09
C THR A 51 -10.67 18.71 -7.26
N ALA A 52 -11.66 17.94 -6.82
CA ALA A 52 -12.72 18.41 -5.92
C ALA A 52 -12.13 18.88 -4.57
N ALA A 53 -11.23 18.11 -3.96
CA ALA A 53 -10.53 18.51 -2.74
C ALA A 53 -9.74 19.82 -2.89
N LYS A 54 -8.96 19.95 -3.97
CA LYS A 54 -8.21 21.18 -4.27
C LYS A 54 -9.13 22.38 -4.46
N ALA A 55 -10.29 22.20 -5.09
CA ALA A 55 -11.26 23.28 -5.27
C ALA A 55 -11.84 23.78 -3.93
N MET A 56 -12.17 22.88 -3.00
CA MET A 56 -12.66 23.24 -1.66
C MET A 56 -11.68 24.11 -0.90
N LEU A 57 -10.39 23.90 -1.10
CA LEU A 57 -9.32 24.65 -0.45
C LEU A 57 -8.76 25.79 -1.31
N LYS A 58 -9.31 26.08 -2.49
CA LYS A 58 -8.78 27.07 -3.45
C LYS A 58 -7.31 26.82 -3.84
N LEU A 59 -6.93 25.56 -4.00
CA LEU A 59 -5.59 25.09 -4.37
C LEU A 59 -5.51 24.59 -5.83
N LEU A 60 -6.48 24.98 -6.67
CA LEU A 60 -6.40 24.71 -8.11
C LEU A 60 -5.22 25.47 -8.72
N PRO A 61 -4.47 24.86 -9.66
CA PRO A 61 -3.43 25.57 -10.40
C PRO A 61 -4.03 26.71 -11.25
N PRO A 62 -3.21 27.64 -11.77
CA PRO A 62 -3.70 28.82 -12.51
C PRO A 62 -4.54 28.53 -13.76
N ASN A 63 -4.44 27.32 -14.32
CA ASN A 63 -5.25 26.89 -15.45
C ASN A 63 -6.57 26.21 -15.03
N GLY A 64 -6.81 25.97 -13.74
CA GLY A 64 -8.05 25.41 -13.21
C GLY A 64 -9.01 26.49 -12.73
N GLU A 65 -10.29 26.33 -13.04
CA GLU A 65 -11.36 27.26 -12.64
C GLU A 65 -12.61 26.52 -12.18
N ILE A 66 -13.42 27.19 -11.35
CA ILE A 66 -14.73 26.73 -10.91
C ILE A 66 -15.77 27.54 -11.70
N PRO A 67 -16.21 27.09 -12.89
CA PRO A 67 -17.15 27.85 -13.72
C PRO A 67 -18.54 27.97 -13.11
N ARG A 68 -18.95 26.99 -12.28
CA ARG A 68 -20.23 26.99 -11.56
C ARG A 68 -20.18 26.09 -10.33
N GLY A 69 -21.17 26.27 -9.46
CA GLY A 69 -21.34 25.54 -8.21
C GLY A 69 -20.96 26.34 -6.98
N ALA A 70 -21.29 25.81 -5.82
CA ALA A 70 -21.04 26.41 -4.51
C ALA A 70 -20.40 25.40 -3.55
N ILE A 71 -19.59 25.90 -2.63
CA ILE A 71 -18.94 25.10 -1.58
C ILE A 71 -19.23 25.79 -0.26
N ASP A 72 -20.30 25.41 0.41
CA ASP A 72 -20.66 25.96 1.72
C ASP A 72 -19.99 25.16 2.83
N PHE A 73 -19.24 25.84 3.70
CA PHE A 73 -18.65 25.26 4.88
C PHE A 73 -19.11 26.02 6.13
N ALA A 74 -19.80 25.31 7.01
CA ALA A 74 -20.39 25.84 8.24
C ALA A 74 -21.27 27.09 8.02
N GLY A 75 -21.99 27.17 6.89
CA GLY A 75 -22.85 28.31 6.52
C GLY A 75 -22.13 29.45 5.80
N ARG A 76 -20.88 29.24 5.38
CA ARG A 76 -20.08 30.20 4.61
C ARG A 76 -19.65 29.61 3.29
N ASP A 77 -20.01 30.26 2.18
CA ASP A 77 -19.51 29.92 0.85
C ASP A 77 -18.01 30.22 0.72
N LEU A 78 -17.22 29.21 0.37
CA LEU A 78 -15.77 29.27 0.19
C LEU A 78 -15.37 29.74 -1.21
N VAL A 79 -16.26 29.67 -2.20
CA VAL A 79 -15.96 30.06 -3.59
C VAL A 79 -15.53 31.54 -3.73
N PRO A 80 -16.14 32.52 -3.04
CA PRO A 80 -15.69 33.91 -3.16
C PRO A 80 -14.45 34.24 -2.33
N LEU A 81 -14.03 33.38 -1.39
CA LEU A 81 -12.92 33.70 -0.47
C LEU A 81 -11.56 33.74 -1.18
N GLN A 82 -10.73 34.72 -0.80
CA GLN A 82 -9.39 34.95 -1.34
C GLN A 82 -8.42 35.40 -0.23
N GLY A 83 -7.11 35.32 -0.50
CA GLY A 83 -6.07 35.90 0.35
C GLY A 83 -6.14 35.44 1.83
N GLU A 84 -6.15 36.41 2.74
CA GLU A 84 -6.17 36.18 4.19
C GLU A 84 -7.45 35.49 4.68
N ASP A 85 -8.60 35.72 4.05
CA ASP A 85 -9.86 35.07 4.46
C ASP A 85 -9.79 33.57 4.22
N MET A 86 -9.26 33.14 3.07
CA MET A 86 -9.06 31.72 2.79
C MET A 86 -7.92 31.13 3.65
N ARG A 87 -6.89 31.92 3.95
CA ARG A 87 -5.79 31.52 4.85
C ARG A 87 -6.30 31.18 6.25
N ARG A 88 -7.34 31.86 6.74
CA ARG A 88 -7.98 31.55 8.03
C ARG A 88 -8.76 30.24 8.03
N VAL A 89 -9.26 29.81 6.87
CA VAL A 89 -9.97 28.53 6.69
C VAL A 89 -8.98 27.38 6.62
N ARG A 90 -7.95 27.52 5.77
CA ARG A 90 -6.92 26.50 5.58
C ARG A 90 -6.22 26.19 6.89
N TRP A 91 -5.95 24.91 7.12
CA TRP A 91 -5.30 24.36 8.31
C TRP A 91 -6.13 24.42 9.60
N LYS A 92 -6.73 25.58 9.89
CA LYS A 92 -7.47 25.82 11.14
C LYS A 92 -8.88 25.25 11.12
N GLU A 93 -9.64 25.49 10.06
CA GLU A 93 -11.01 24.98 9.93
C GLU A 93 -11.06 23.71 9.08
N ILE A 94 -10.30 23.71 7.98
CA ILE A 94 -10.15 22.58 7.07
C ILE A 94 -8.66 22.29 6.88
N ALA A 95 -8.21 21.10 7.28
CA ALA A 95 -6.86 20.63 7.02
C ALA A 95 -6.84 19.61 5.88
N TRP A 96 -5.68 19.46 5.24
CA TRP A 96 -5.51 18.53 4.12
C TRP A 96 -4.23 17.71 4.28
N ILE A 97 -4.39 16.40 4.18
CA ILE A 97 -3.29 15.46 3.96
C ILE A 97 -3.33 15.15 2.46
N SER A 98 -2.39 15.70 1.71
CA SER A 98 -2.33 15.51 0.26
C SER A 98 -1.84 14.12 -0.14
N GLN A 99 -2.10 13.74 -1.39
CA GLN A 99 -1.45 12.58 -1.99
C GLN A 99 0.08 12.71 -1.91
N ALA A 100 0.79 11.62 -1.62
CA ALA A 100 2.23 11.61 -1.35
C ALA A 100 2.67 12.60 -0.24
N ALA A 101 1.81 12.82 0.75
CA ALA A 101 2.02 13.69 1.92
C ALA A 101 3.39 13.53 2.60
N MET A 102 4.00 12.35 2.58
CA MET A 102 5.35 12.11 3.11
C MET A 102 6.42 13.04 2.50
N ASN A 103 6.20 13.55 1.28
CA ASN A 103 7.08 14.50 0.58
C ASN A 103 6.75 15.96 0.90
N ALA A 104 5.71 16.24 1.70
CA ALA A 104 5.34 17.59 2.11
C ALA A 104 6.23 18.14 3.24
N LEU A 105 6.92 17.26 3.96
CA LEU A 105 7.90 17.66 4.98
C LEU A 105 9.17 18.17 4.30
N ASP A 106 9.65 19.34 4.73
CA ASP A 106 10.92 19.87 4.27
C ASP A 106 12.08 19.03 4.84
N PRO A 107 12.91 18.40 3.99
CA PRO A 107 13.94 17.46 4.44
C PRO A 107 15.09 18.12 5.20
N VAL A 108 15.24 19.46 5.15
CA VAL A 108 16.33 20.19 5.84
C VAL A 108 15.90 20.81 7.17
N TYR A 109 14.63 20.74 7.54
CA TYR A 109 14.12 21.19 8.83
C TYR A 109 13.70 20.02 9.72
N ARG A 110 13.78 20.20 11.04
CA ARG A 110 13.26 19.21 11.98
C ARG A 110 11.75 19.20 11.94
N VAL A 111 11.17 18.03 12.18
CA VAL A 111 9.72 17.85 12.08
C VAL A 111 8.96 18.70 13.11
N GLY A 112 9.45 18.80 14.34
CA GLY A 112 8.82 19.62 15.37
C GLY A 112 8.85 21.12 15.07
N ASP A 113 9.91 21.61 14.43
CA ASP A 113 9.99 23.02 14.02
C ASP A 113 8.96 23.34 12.94
N GLN A 114 8.74 22.43 11.98
CA GLN A 114 7.72 22.58 10.93
C GLN A 114 6.29 22.60 11.50
N ILE A 115 6.00 21.77 12.51
CA ILE A 115 4.70 21.76 13.19
C ILE A 115 4.49 23.05 13.97
N LEU A 116 5.52 23.53 14.68
CA LEU A 116 5.47 24.79 15.40
C LEU A 116 5.25 25.97 14.45
N GLU A 117 5.94 26.00 13.31
CA GLU A 117 5.75 27.01 12.27
C GLU A 117 4.30 27.04 11.78
N ALA A 118 3.72 25.86 11.49
CA ALA A 118 2.32 25.74 11.10
C ALA A 118 1.37 26.30 12.17
N MET A 119 1.65 26.10 13.47
CA MET A 119 0.85 26.71 14.53
C MET A 119 1.02 28.23 14.59
N GLN A 120 2.25 28.72 14.61
CA GLN A 120 2.58 30.15 14.73
C GLN A 120 2.12 30.98 13.53
N ALA A 121 1.99 30.35 12.36
CA ALA A 121 1.43 30.99 11.18
C ALA A 121 -0.06 31.35 11.32
N HIS A 122 -0.81 30.68 12.21
CA HIS A 122 -2.27 30.81 12.34
C HIS A 122 -2.75 31.30 13.71
N ILE A 123 -1.99 31.07 14.78
CA ILE A 123 -2.37 31.46 16.14
C ILE A 123 -1.19 32.09 16.88
N GLN A 124 -1.50 32.92 17.88
CA GLN A 124 -0.51 33.45 18.81
C GLN A 124 -0.18 32.38 19.84
N ILE A 125 0.98 31.72 19.68
CA ILE A 125 1.47 30.68 20.58
C ILE A 125 2.98 30.82 20.74
N ASP A 126 3.45 30.76 21.99
CA ASP A 126 4.88 30.76 22.27
C ASP A 126 5.51 29.39 21.95
N LYS A 127 6.84 29.37 21.81
CA LYS A 127 7.58 28.16 21.43
C LYS A 127 7.41 27.02 22.44
N ALA A 128 7.35 27.30 23.73
CA ALA A 128 7.27 26.24 24.75
C ALA A 128 5.90 25.57 24.72
N THR A 129 4.83 26.37 24.66
CA THR A 129 3.45 25.85 24.58
C THR A 129 3.22 25.10 23.26
N GLY A 130 3.69 25.63 22.13
CA GLY A 130 3.54 24.95 20.84
C GLY A 130 4.34 23.65 20.75
N TRP A 131 5.52 23.59 21.36
CA TRP A 131 6.30 22.35 21.42
C TRP A 131 5.61 21.29 22.29
N ALA A 132 5.09 21.65 23.46
CA ALA A 132 4.34 20.73 24.31
C ALA A 132 3.10 20.17 23.57
N GLN A 133 2.37 21.03 22.85
CA GLN A 133 1.25 20.59 22.02
C GLN A 133 1.69 19.64 20.88
N ALA A 134 2.86 19.87 20.28
CA ALA A 134 3.42 18.97 19.29
C ALA A 134 3.80 17.60 19.89
N GLU A 135 4.30 17.56 21.12
CA GLU A 135 4.56 16.31 21.85
C GLU A 135 3.28 15.51 22.07
N ASP A 136 2.21 16.17 22.53
CA ASP A 136 0.91 15.54 22.74
C ASP A 136 0.34 14.98 21.42
N LEU A 137 0.49 15.72 20.31
CA LEU A 137 0.08 15.26 18.99
C LEU A 137 0.89 14.05 18.52
N PHE A 138 2.21 14.04 18.76
CA PHE A 138 3.06 12.88 18.46
C PHE A 138 2.58 11.63 19.21
N ARG A 139 2.33 11.74 20.53
CA ARG A 139 1.77 10.62 21.31
C ARG A 139 0.42 10.17 20.74
N ALA A 140 -0.45 11.10 20.38
CA ALA A 140 -1.78 10.81 19.85
C ALA A 140 -1.74 10.05 18.51
N VAL A 141 -0.80 10.40 17.63
CA VAL A 141 -0.58 9.67 16.36
C VAL A 141 0.28 8.41 16.53
N GLY A 142 0.79 8.12 17.73
CA GLY A 142 1.61 6.93 18.00
C GLY A 142 3.08 7.07 17.65
N LEU A 143 3.63 8.28 17.77
CA LEU A 143 5.04 8.57 17.63
C LEU A 143 5.63 8.98 18.98
N ASP A 144 6.88 8.59 19.21
CA ASP A 144 7.66 9.05 20.36
C ASP A 144 7.96 10.56 20.24
N PRO A 145 7.63 11.38 21.26
CA PRO A 145 7.90 12.83 21.24
C PRO A 145 9.35 13.21 20.96
N SER A 146 10.33 12.37 21.30
CA SER A 146 11.74 12.59 20.97
C SER A 146 11.98 12.74 19.46
N ARG A 147 11.13 12.13 18.62
CA ARG A 147 11.19 12.20 17.15
C ARG A 147 10.80 13.57 16.59
N LEU A 148 10.25 14.50 17.38
CA LEU A 148 10.11 15.90 16.96
C LEU A 148 11.44 16.54 16.58
N ARG A 149 12.54 16.06 17.18
CA ARG A 149 13.89 16.56 16.90
C ARG A 149 14.54 15.92 15.68
N ALA A 150 13.91 14.89 15.10
CA ALA A 150 14.41 14.20 13.92
C ALA A 150 14.13 15.01 12.64
N TYR A 151 14.96 14.80 11.64
CA TYR A 151 14.72 15.24 10.27
C TYR A 151 13.88 14.20 9.51
N PRO A 152 13.12 14.60 8.47
CA PRO A 152 12.30 13.67 7.71
C PRO A 152 13.06 12.50 7.11
N HIS A 153 14.34 12.63 6.77
CA HIS A 153 15.15 11.55 6.21
C HIS A 153 15.60 10.51 7.26
N GLU A 154 15.48 10.82 8.55
CA GLU A 154 15.77 9.93 9.68
C GLU A 154 14.55 9.10 10.10
N MET A 155 13.40 9.30 9.45
CA MET A 155 12.12 8.67 9.78
C MET A 155 11.71 7.67 8.69
N SER A 156 11.04 6.58 9.09
CA SER A 156 10.42 5.65 8.14
C SER A 156 9.24 6.31 7.40
N GLY A 157 8.78 5.74 6.28
CA GLY A 157 7.62 6.26 5.55
C GLY A 157 6.37 6.37 6.45
N GLY A 158 6.06 5.32 7.22
CA GLY A 158 4.96 5.33 8.19
C GLY A 158 5.12 6.41 9.27
N MET A 159 6.33 6.63 9.77
CA MET A 159 6.62 7.71 10.72
C MET A 159 6.40 9.09 10.10
N LYS A 160 6.87 9.33 8.87
CA LYS A 160 6.64 10.58 8.15
C LYS A 160 5.15 10.83 7.95
N GLN A 161 4.40 9.80 7.57
CA GLN A 161 2.95 9.93 7.38
C GLN A 161 2.24 10.30 8.68
N ARG A 162 2.58 9.63 9.79
CA ARG A 162 2.06 9.98 11.13
C ARG A 162 2.43 11.42 11.53
N ALA A 163 3.64 11.87 11.24
CA ALA A 163 4.07 13.25 11.49
C ALA A 163 3.26 14.27 10.67
N VAL A 164 2.96 13.97 9.41
CA VAL A 164 2.10 14.84 8.57
C VAL A 164 0.66 14.86 9.10
N ILE A 165 0.13 13.73 9.58
CA ILE A 165 -1.17 13.70 10.26
C ILE A 165 -1.14 14.58 11.51
N ALA A 166 -0.10 14.48 12.34
CA ALA A 166 0.06 15.34 13.52
C ALA A 166 0.09 16.83 13.13
N MET A 167 0.83 17.19 12.08
CA MET A 167 0.91 18.55 11.55
C MET A 167 -0.45 19.07 11.05
N ALA A 168 -1.20 18.26 10.30
CA ALA A 168 -2.55 18.60 9.82
C ALA A 168 -3.54 18.76 10.99
N MET A 169 -3.34 18.02 12.08
CA MET A 169 -4.18 18.05 13.28
C MET A 169 -3.74 19.12 14.29
N ALA A 170 -2.68 19.89 14.00
CA ALA A 170 -2.08 20.85 14.91
C ALA A 170 -3.06 21.91 15.43
N LEU A 171 -3.98 22.35 14.57
CA LEU A 171 -4.97 23.39 14.89
C LEU A 171 -6.39 22.84 15.14
N GLN A 172 -6.52 21.51 15.32
CA GLN A 172 -7.80 20.85 15.61
C GLN A 172 -8.91 21.20 14.57
N PRO A 173 -8.70 20.87 13.29
CA PRO A 173 -9.65 21.23 12.23
C PRO A 173 -11.03 20.58 12.45
N GLN A 174 -12.09 21.25 11.99
CA GLN A 174 -13.44 20.69 11.99
C GLN A 174 -13.64 19.66 10.87
N LEU A 175 -12.93 19.84 9.75
CA LEU A 175 -12.90 18.91 8.62
C LEU A 175 -11.46 18.57 8.25
N LEU A 176 -11.15 17.28 8.19
CA LEU A 176 -9.92 16.79 7.60
C LEU A 176 -10.22 16.19 6.24
N ILE A 177 -9.54 16.68 5.21
CA ILE A 177 -9.50 16.04 3.90
C ILE A 177 -8.27 15.15 3.88
N ALA A 178 -8.46 13.85 3.68
CA ALA A 178 -7.37 12.89 3.61
C ALA A 178 -7.35 12.30 2.19
N ASP A 179 -6.41 12.75 1.36
CA ASP A 179 -6.29 12.34 -0.05
C ASP A 179 -5.21 11.29 -0.21
N GLU A 180 -5.63 10.04 -0.37
CA GLU A 180 -4.75 8.88 -0.44
C GLU A 180 -3.73 8.82 0.73
N PRO A 181 -4.20 8.93 2.00
CA PRO A 181 -3.32 9.12 3.15
C PRO A 181 -2.50 7.89 3.54
N THR A 182 -2.70 6.74 2.89
CA THR A 182 -1.98 5.49 3.19
C THR A 182 -1.31 4.87 1.96
N THR A 183 -1.35 5.55 0.82
CA THR A 183 -0.66 5.07 -0.39
C THR A 183 0.85 4.93 -0.13
N ALA A 184 1.45 3.88 -0.70
CA ALA A 184 2.87 3.52 -0.56
C ALA A 184 3.32 3.12 0.86
N LEU A 185 2.37 2.70 1.71
CA LEU A 185 2.64 2.06 3.00
C LEU A 185 2.25 0.58 2.95
N ASP A 186 2.92 -0.24 3.75
CA ASP A 186 2.52 -1.63 3.92
C ASP A 186 1.17 -1.77 4.64
N VAL A 187 0.53 -2.94 4.51
CA VAL A 187 -0.81 -3.20 5.06
C VAL A 187 -0.90 -2.99 6.58
N VAL A 188 0.15 -3.29 7.34
CA VAL A 188 0.14 -3.18 8.80
C VAL A 188 0.23 -1.71 9.22
N THR A 189 1.19 -0.98 8.67
CA THR A 189 1.34 0.46 8.89
C THR A 189 0.08 1.21 8.46
N GLN A 190 -0.50 0.85 7.31
CA GLN A 190 -1.79 1.38 6.85
C GLN A 190 -2.89 1.15 7.90
N ALA A 191 -3.12 -0.09 8.33
CA ALA A 191 -4.16 -0.41 9.32
C ALA A 191 -3.97 0.35 10.64
N GLN A 192 -2.72 0.50 11.11
CA GLN A 192 -2.40 1.29 12.30
C GLN A 192 -2.77 2.77 12.14
N ILE A 193 -2.40 3.39 11.00
CA ILE A 193 -2.69 4.79 10.72
C ILE A 193 -4.20 5.04 10.63
N LEU A 194 -4.92 4.18 9.91
CA LEU A 194 -6.37 4.30 9.76
C LEU A 194 -7.10 4.15 11.11
N SER A 195 -6.69 3.18 11.94
CA SER A 195 -7.28 2.98 13.27
C SER A 195 -7.11 4.22 14.14
N ARG A 196 -5.89 4.80 14.17
CA ARG A 196 -5.58 6.01 14.92
C ARG A 196 -6.34 7.22 14.38
N LEU A 197 -6.44 7.37 13.06
CA LEU A 197 -7.20 8.45 12.45
C LEU A 197 -8.69 8.36 12.81
N ALA A 198 -9.27 7.15 12.78
CA ALA A 198 -10.64 6.91 13.18
C ALA A 198 -10.87 7.21 14.68
N ARG A 199 -9.91 6.87 15.54
CA ARG A 199 -9.94 7.21 16.97
C ARG A 199 -9.91 8.73 17.19
N LEU A 200 -8.94 9.42 16.58
CA LEU A 200 -8.81 10.89 16.65
C LEU A 200 -10.06 11.61 16.15
N ARG A 201 -10.66 11.12 15.06
CA ARG A 201 -11.93 11.61 14.52
C ARG A 201 -13.03 11.59 15.58
N ARG A 202 -13.22 10.44 16.24
CA ARG A 202 -14.24 10.24 17.28
C ARG A 202 -13.98 11.08 18.52
N GLU A 203 -12.74 11.10 19.02
CA GLU A 203 -12.35 11.83 20.23
C GLU A 203 -12.51 13.36 20.07
N ARG A 204 -12.26 13.88 18.87
CA ARG A 204 -12.28 15.33 18.60
C ARG A 204 -13.55 15.83 17.91
N GLY A 205 -14.50 14.94 17.58
CA GLY A 205 -15.72 15.29 16.86
C GLY A 205 -15.47 15.85 15.45
N MET A 206 -14.34 15.50 14.83
CA MET A 206 -13.90 16.00 13.54
C MET A 206 -14.62 15.25 12.40
N ALA A 207 -15.02 15.96 11.34
CA ALA A 207 -15.50 15.33 10.12
C ALA A 207 -14.33 14.91 9.21
N LEU A 208 -14.52 13.88 8.40
CA LEU A 208 -13.48 13.33 7.52
C LEU A 208 -14.01 13.20 6.08
N LEU A 209 -13.33 13.83 5.12
CA LEU A 209 -13.45 13.49 3.71
C LEU A 209 -12.28 12.59 3.33
N PHE A 210 -12.54 11.30 3.17
CA PHE A 210 -11.52 10.30 2.86
C PHE A 210 -11.53 9.99 1.37
N ILE A 211 -10.47 10.37 0.66
CA ILE A 211 -10.34 10.12 -0.78
C ILE A 211 -9.38 8.95 -0.97
N THR A 212 -9.84 7.93 -1.68
CA THR A 212 -9.02 6.76 -2.02
C THR A 212 -9.57 6.07 -3.27
N HIS A 213 -8.76 5.24 -3.89
CA HIS A 213 -9.23 4.29 -4.91
C HIS A 213 -9.48 2.88 -4.32
N ASP A 214 -9.17 2.65 -3.04
CA ASP A 214 -9.35 1.38 -2.36
C ASP A 214 -10.68 1.32 -1.58
N ILE A 215 -11.63 0.49 -2.05
CA ILE A 215 -12.94 0.30 -1.44
C ILE A 215 -12.82 -0.32 -0.05
N SER A 216 -11.91 -1.28 0.14
CA SER A 216 -11.75 -2.01 1.39
C SER A 216 -11.37 -1.06 2.54
N VAL A 217 -10.53 -0.07 2.24
CA VAL A 217 -10.19 0.99 3.19
C VAL A 217 -11.41 1.86 3.53
N VAL A 218 -12.24 2.21 2.55
CA VAL A 218 -13.48 2.99 2.79
C VAL A 218 -14.48 2.21 3.62
N VAL A 219 -14.65 0.91 3.34
CA VAL A 219 -15.52 0.00 4.10
C VAL A 219 -15.19 0.00 5.59
N GLN A 220 -13.90 0.10 5.93
CA GLN A 220 -13.41 0.07 7.30
C GLN A 220 -13.44 1.44 7.99
N THR A 221 -13.38 2.56 7.25
CA THR A 221 -13.08 3.88 7.82
C THR A 221 -14.22 4.90 7.72
N CYS A 222 -15.14 4.72 6.77
CA CYS A 222 -16.14 5.72 6.42
C CYS A 222 -17.57 5.27 6.79
N ASP A 223 -18.41 6.25 7.10
CA ASP A 223 -19.83 6.02 7.43
C ASP A 223 -20.67 6.00 6.13
N ARG A 224 -20.38 6.93 5.21
CA ARG A 224 -20.99 7.05 3.87
C ARG A 224 -19.96 7.13 2.76
N VAL A 225 -20.39 6.84 1.54
CA VAL A 225 -19.55 6.91 0.34
C VAL A 225 -20.24 7.69 -0.78
N ALA A 226 -19.44 8.36 -1.59
CA ALA A 226 -19.78 8.87 -2.90
C ALA A 226 -18.85 8.24 -3.93
N VAL A 227 -19.41 7.45 -4.85
CA VAL A 227 -18.69 6.76 -5.92
C VAL A 227 -18.65 7.67 -7.13
N MET A 228 -17.46 8.04 -7.61
CA MET A 228 -17.22 9.03 -8.66
C MET A 228 -16.64 8.38 -9.91
N TYR A 229 -17.16 8.75 -11.07
CA TYR A 229 -16.66 8.29 -12.37
C TYR A 229 -16.75 9.40 -13.41
N GLY A 230 -15.66 9.63 -14.17
CA GLY A 230 -15.65 10.57 -15.29
C GLY A 230 -16.14 12.00 -14.97
N GLY A 231 -15.79 12.53 -13.79
CA GLY A 231 -16.18 13.87 -13.33
C GLY A 231 -17.52 13.97 -12.59
N LYS A 232 -18.23 12.85 -12.42
CA LYS A 232 -19.62 12.79 -11.91
C LYS A 232 -19.75 11.82 -10.74
N ILE A 233 -20.74 12.05 -9.87
CA ILE A 233 -21.12 11.07 -8.83
C ILE A 233 -22.08 10.05 -9.43
N MET A 234 -21.77 8.77 -9.29
CA MET A 234 -22.55 7.64 -9.81
C MET A 234 -23.48 7.05 -8.77
N GLU A 235 -23.04 6.97 -7.53
CA GLU A 235 -23.82 6.39 -6.43
C GLU A 235 -23.39 6.99 -5.10
N THR A 236 -24.34 7.25 -4.20
CA THR A 236 -24.08 7.70 -2.82
C THR A 236 -24.92 6.95 -1.81
N GLY A 237 -24.44 6.84 -0.57
CA GLY A 237 -25.20 6.20 0.51
C GLY A 237 -24.33 5.68 1.64
N PRO A 238 -24.92 4.98 2.63
CA PRO A 238 -24.17 4.26 3.66
C PRO A 238 -23.23 3.24 3.02
N VAL A 239 -21.96 3.26 3.43
CA VAL A 239 -20.86 2.47 2.83
C VAL A 239 -21.22 1.00 2.66
N ARG A 240 -21.68 0.37 3.75
CA ARG A 240 -22.00 -1.07 3.76
C ARG A 240 -23.17 -1.42 2.83
N GLN A 241 -24.11 -0.50 2.63
CA GLN A 241 -25.25 -0.72 1.73
C GLN A 241 -24.87 -0.51 0.26
N VAL A 242 -24.06 0.51 -0.04
CA VAL A 242 -23.60 0.80 -1.41
C VAL A 242 -22.76 -0.35 -1.95
N PHE A 243 -21.81 -0.88 -1.18
CA PHE A 243 -20.96 -1.98 -1.65
C PHE A 243 -21.60 -3.36 -1.49
N GLY A 244 -22.49 -3.57 -0.51
CA GLY A 244 -23.21 -4.84 -0.36
C GLY A 244 -24.38 -5.02 -1.34
N GLN A 245 -25.02 -3.92 -1.74
CA GLN A 245 -26.15 -3.94 -2.69
C GLN A 245 -26.05 -2.75 -3.68
N PRO A 246 -25.05 -2.75 -4.57
CA PRO A 246 -24.82 -1.63 -5.49
C PRO A 246 -25.97 -1.46 -6.49
N PHE A 247 -26.34 -0.21 -6.77
CA PHE A 247 -27.36 0.13 -7.78
C PHE A 247 -26.77 0.47 -9.14
N HIS A 248 -25.60 1.10 -9.17
CA HIS A 248 -25.00 1.53 -10.42
C HIS A 248 -24.08 0.44 -11.00
N PRO A 249 -24.16 0.11 -12.31
CA PRO A 249 -23.31 -0.92 -12.93
C PRO A 249 -21.80 -0.71 -12.76
N TYR A 250 -21.34 0.55 -12.69
CA TYR A 250 -19.95 0.86 -12.34
C TYR A 250 -19.59 0.41 -10.92
N THR A 251 -20.43 0.70 -9.92
CA THR A 251 -20.24 0.24 -8.53
C THR A 251 -20.22 -1.29 -8.47
N MET A 252 -21.08 -1.97 -9.23
CA MET A 252 -21.07 -3.44 -9.34
C MET A 252 -19.71 -3.96 -9.85
N GLY A 253 -19.21 -3.37 -10.95
CA GLY A 253 -17.90 -3.74 -11.50
C GLY A 253 -16.75 -3.47 -10.55
N LEU A 254 -16.79 -2.35 -9.83
CA LEU A 254 -15.78 -2.00 -8.84
C LEU A 254 -15.76 -3.00 -7.67
N THR A 255 -16.92 -3.33 -7.10
CA THR A 255 -17.03 -4.31 -6.00
C THR A 255 -16.49 -5.68 -6.45
N ASN A 256 -16.80 -6.10 -7.68
CA ASN A 256 -16.41 -7.42 -8.18
C ASN A 256 -14.94 -7.52 -8.62
N ALA A 257 -14.23 -6.38 -8.73
CA ALA A 257 -12.84 -6.34 -9.17
C ALA A 257 -11.81 -6.59 -8.06
N PHE A 258 -12.25 -6.64 -6.79
CA PHE A 258 -11.36 -6.89 -5.67
C PHE A 258 -11.14 -8.38 -5.42
N PRO A 259 -9.87 -8.82 -5.23
CA PRO A 259 -9.60 -10.14 -4.68
C PRO A 259 -10.02 -10.18 -3.21
N THR A 260 -11.00 -11.00 -2.89
CA THR A 260 -11.34 -11.37 -1.50
C THR A 260 -10.41 -12.47 -1.02
N LEU A 261 -10.16 -12.55 0.29
CA LEU A 261 -9.50 -13.73 0.83
C LEU A 261 -10.33 -14.98 0.51
N GLU A 262 -11.64 -15.01 0.69
CA GLU A 262 -12.44 -16.24 0.57
C GLU A 262 -12.69 -16.76 -0.87
N GLY A 263 -12.29 -16.04 -1.92
CA GLY A 263 -12.77 -16.24 -3.31
C GLY A 263 -11.71 -16.52 -4.40
N ALA A 264 -10.57 -17.13 -4.08
CA ALA A 264 -9.38 -17.20 -4.94
C ALA A 264 -9.52 -17.91 -6.32
N GLN A 265 -10.54 -18.75 -6.51
CA GLN A 265 -10.62 -19.63 -7.69
C GLN A 265 -11.32 -19.03 -8.92
N ARG A 266 -12.01 -17.88 -8.80
CA ARG A 266 -12.68 -17.24 -9.93
C ARG A 266 -11.79 -16.17 -10.53
N GLU A 267 -11.72 -16.09 -11.86
CA GLU A 267 -11.03 -14.99 -12.53
C GLU A 267 -11.63 -13.65 -12.10
N LEU A 268 -10.79 -12.71 -11.65
CA LEU A 268 -11.25 -11.41 -11.18
C LEU A 268 -11.98 -10.66 -12.30
N ILE A 269 -13.09 -10.03 -11.92
CA ILE A 269 -13.85 -9.19 -12.84
C ILE A 269 -13.05 -7.91 -13.08
N SER A 270 -12.65 -7.68 -14.32
CA SER A 270 -12.05 -6.41 -14.72
C SER A 270 -13.06 -5.59 -15.50
N ILE A 271 -13.21 -4.30 -15.19
CA ILE A 271 -14.02 -3.38 -15.98
C ILE A 271 -13.24 -3.04 -17.25
N PRO A 272 -13.63 -3.54 -18.44
CA PRO A 272 -12.87 -3.32 -19.67
C PRO A 272 -12.90 -1.86 -20.10
N GLY A 273 -11.96 -1.46 -20.95
CA GLY A 273 -11.86 -0.12 -21.49
C GLY A 273 -11.05 0.83 -20.62
N THR A 274 -11.00 2.08 -21.09
CA THR A 274 -10.44 3.21 -20.34
C THR A 274 -11.53 4.23 -20.01
N PRO A 275 -11.38 5.03 -18.94
CA PRO A 275 -12.26 6.15 -18.67
C PRO A 275 -12.46 7.08 -19.89
N PRO A 276 -13.62 7.75 -20.01
CA PRO A 276 -13.87 8.65 -21.12
C PRO A 276 -12.89 9.82 -21.12
N ASN A 277 -12.61 10.35 -22.32
CA ASN A 277 -11.82 11.57 -22.46
C ASN A 277 -12.61 12.78 -21.96
N LEU A 278 -12.12 13.45 -20.91
CA LEU A 278 -12.78 14.59 -20.28
C LEU A 278 -12.64 15.91 -21.07
N LEU A 279 -11.85 15.95 -22.16
CA LEU A 279 -11.87 17.05 -23.13
C LEU A 279 -13.20 17.08 -23.91
N ASN A 280 -13.70 15.90 -24.29
CA ASN A 280 -14.91 15.72 -25.07
C ASN A 280 -15.74 14.61 -24.43
N PRO A 281 -16.39 14.90 -23.28
CA PRO A 281 -17.12 13.89 -22.57
C PRO A 281 -18.34 13.39 -23.36
N PRO A 282 -18.80 12.15 -23.12
CA PRO A 282 -20.04 11.64 -23.69
C PRO A 282 -21.23 12.54 -23.36
N ALA A 283 -22.16 12.68 -24.30
CA ALA A 283 -23.38 13.47 -24.12
C ALA A 283 -24.36 12.83 -23.11
N GLY A 284 -24.41 11.50 -23.06
CA GLY A 284 -25.21 10.74 -22.10
C GLY A 284 -24.46 10.33 -20.83
N CYS A 285 -24.81 9.17 -20.28
CA CYS A 285 -24.12 8.57 -19.14
C CYS A 285 -22.62 8.40 -19.42
N ARG A 286 -21.77 8.92 -18.54
CA ARG A 286 -20.30 8.83 -18.66
C ARG A 286 -19.79 7.38 -18.74
N PHE A 287 -20.53 6.43 -18.17
CA PHE A 287 -20.17 5.01 -18.13
C PHE A 287 -20.77 4.17 -19.28
N ALA A 288 -21.58 4.75 -20.18
CA ALA A 288 -22.33 3.98 -21.19
C ALA A 288 -21.44 3.06 -22.07
N GLU A 289 -20.25 3.50 -22.45
CA GLU A 289 -19.33 2.71 -23.28
C GLU A 289 -18.76 1.47 -22.59
N ARG A 290 -18.72 1.48 -21.26
CA ARG A 290 -18.18 0.37 -20.43
C ARG A 290 -19.27 -0.38 -19.66
N CYS A 291 -20.51 0.08 -19.75
CA CYS A 291 -21.65 -0.57 -19.13
C CYS A 291 -22.14 -1.75 -19.99
N PRO A 292 -22.29 -2.96 -19.42
CA PRO A 292 -22.86 -4.10 -20.12
C PRO A 292 -24.37 -3.96 -20.39
N PHE A 293 -25.03 -3.04 -19.68
CA PHE A 293 -26.48 -2.81 -19.75
C PHE A 293 -26.86 -1.52 -20.48
N ALA A 294 -25.89 -0.85 -21.13
CA ALA A 294 -26.15 0.43 -21.79
C ALA A 294 -27.17 0.29 -22.92
N THR A 295 -28.15 1.19 -22.93
CA THR A 295 -29.14 1.38 -24.00
C THR A 295 -28.84 2.65 -24.78
N ASP A 296 -29.57 2.90 -25.88
CA ASP A 296 -29.44 4.15 -26.65
C ASP A 296 -29.75 5.38 -25.80
N ARG A 297 -30.70 5.27 -24.86
CA ARG A 297 -30.98 6.34 -23.89
C ARG A 297 -29.77 6.67 -23.03
N CYS A 298 -29.03 5.66 -22.57
CA CYS A 298 -27.79 5.88 -21.80
C CYS A 298 -26.73 6.63 -22.61
N ARG A 299 -26.72 6.53 -23.94
CA ARG A 299 -25.74 7.21 -24.80
C ARG A 299 -26.16 8.63 -25.16
N ALA A 300 -27.47 8.88 -25.22
CA ALA A 300 -28.04 10.16 -25.63
C ALA A 300 -28.34 11.11 -24.45
N GLU A 301 -28.71 10.59 -23.28
CA GLU A 301 -29.20 11.37 -22.14
C GLU A 301 -28.37 11.12 -20.88
N GLU A 302 -28.03 12.19 -20.16
CA GLU A 302 -27.38 12.10 -18.86
C GLU A 302 -28.38 11.63 -17.79
N PRO A 303 -28.07 10.59 -17.00
CA PRO A 303 -28.95 10.12 -15.94
C PRO A 303 -28.96 11.09 -14.75
N ALA A 304 -30.14 11.40 -14.23
CA ALA A 304 -30.30 12.16 -13.00
C ALA A 304 -29.93 11.31 -11.75
N GLN A 305 -29.65 11.97 -10.63
CA GLN A 305 -29.52 11.29 -9.33
C GLN A 305 -30.91 10.82 -8.87
N HIS A 306 -31.18 9.52 -8.98
CA HIS A 306 -32.44 8.93 -8.52
C HIS A 306 -32.32 8.50 -7.06
N PRO A 307 -33.28 8.85 -6.17
CA PRO A 307 -33.32 8.27 -4.84
C PRO A 307 -33.68 6.79 -4.92
N VAL A 308 -32.90 5.93 -4.29
CA VAL A 308 -33.06 4.46 -4.33
C VAL A 308 -33.35 3.84 -2.94
N GLY A 309 -33.85 4.66 -2.01
CA GLY A 309 -34.16 4.28 -0.62
C GLY A 309 -33.04 4.62 0.37
N ASP A 310 -33.39 4.74 1.67
CA ASP A 310 -32.45 4.92 2.79
C ASP A 310 -31.40 6.04 2.64
N GLY A 311 -31.78 7.15 2.00
CA GLY A 311 -30.88 8.28 1.74
C GLY A 311 -29.78 7.98 0.71
N ARG A 312 -29.96 6.93 -0.10
CA ARG A 312 -29.09 6.56 -1.20
C ARG A 312 -29.55 7.18 -2.52
N PHE A 313 -28.59 7.46 -3.38
CA PHE A 313 -28.83 7.98 -4.73
C PHE A 313 -28.01 7.23 -5.76
N ALA A 314 -28.54 7.03 -6.96
CA ALA A 314 -27.83 6.42 -8.08
C ALA A 314 -28.13 7.15 -9.40
N ALA A 315 -27.07 7.44 -10.17
CA ALA A 315 -27.13 8.06 -11.49
C ALA A 315 -27.31 7.02 -12.60
N CYS A 316 -28.40 6.25 -12.56
CA CYS A 316 -28.73 5.23 -13.55
C CYS A 316 -30.15 5.43 -14.07
N HIS A 317 -30.36 5.30 -15.38
CA HIS A 317 -31.70 5.39 -15.99
C HIS A 317 -32.65 4.25 -15.60
N TYR A 318 -32.12 3.15 -15.06
CA TYR A 318 -32.86 1.92 -14.77
C TYR A 318 -32.64 1.41 -13.34
N PRO A 319 -32.93 2.22 -12.30
CA PRO A 319 -32.76 1.78 -10.91
C PRO A 319 -33.66 0.57 -10.58
N ASP A 320 -34.82 0.46 -11.23
CA ASP A 320 -35.78 -0.64 -11.01
C ASP A 320 -35.30 -2.00 -11.55
N ARG A 321 -34.30 -2.02 -12.44
CA ARG A 321 -33.72 -3.26 -13.00
C ARG A 321 -32.47 -3.74 -12.25
N VAL A 322 -32.16 -3.14 -11.10
CA VAL A 322 -30.93 -3.41 -10.34
C VAL A 322 -30.71 -4.88 -9.99
N GLU A 323 -31.76 -5.65 -9.69
CA GLU A 323 -31.64 -7.07 -9.34
C GLU A 323 -31.23 -7.95 -10.52
N GLU A 324 -31.69 -7.59 -11.73
CA GLU A 324 -31.23 -8.21 -12.97
C GLU A 324 -29.76 -7.88 -13.20
N PHE A 325 -29.42 -6.59 -13.14
CA PHE A 325 -28.05 -6.12 -13.37
C PHE A 325 -27.03 -6.73 -12.41
N ARG A 326 -27.35 -6.80 -11.11
CA ARG A 326 -26.46 -7.43 -10.12
C ARG A 326 -26.20 -8.89 -10.42
N ARG A 327 -27.25 -9.66 -10.79
CA ARG A 327 -27.10 -11.08 -11.13
C ARG A 327 -26.21 -11.29 -12.37
N THR A 328 -26.42 -10.48 -13.42
CA THR A 328 -25.63 -10.62 -14.66
C THR A 328 -24.20 -10.08 -14.49
N ALA A 329 -24.01 -8.98 -13.76
CA ALA A 329 -22.68 -8.39 -13.54
C ALA A 329 -21.81 -9.17 -12.55
N ALA A 330 -22.37 -10.14 -11.83
CA ALA A 330 -21.66 -11.03 -10.92
C ALA A 330 -20.82 -12.11 -11.63
N THR A 331 -20.97 -12.26 -12.95
CA THR A 331 -20.14 -13.15 -13.77
C THR A 331 -19.30 -12.37 -14.77
N ASN A 332 -18.18 -12.95 -15.23
CA ASN A 332 -17.32 -12.33 -16.23
C ASN A 332 -17.99 -12.20 -17.60
N ASP A 333 -19.01 -13.02 -17.93
CA ASP A 333 -19.60 -13.06 -19.26
C ASP A 333 -20.09 -11.68 -19.75
N ALA A 334 -20.75 -10.93 -18.87
CA ALA A 334 -21.23 -9.59 -19.19
C ALA A 334 -20.10 -8.61 -19.49
N TRP A 335 -19.00 -8.72 -18.75
CA TRP A 335 -17.83 -7.85 -18.90
C TRP A 335 -16.94 -8.27 -20.07
N VAL A 336 -16.83 -9.57 -20.36
CA VAL A 336 -16.13 -10.09 -21.54
C VAL A 336 -16.78 -9.58 -22.81
N GLU A 337 -18.11 -9.54 -22.88
CA GLU A 337 -18.82 -8.99 -24.05
C GLU A 337 -18.55 -7.49 -24.25
N VAL A 338 -18.46 -6.72 -23.16
CA VAL A 338 -18.00 -5.33 -23.22
C VAL A 338 -16.56 -5.26 -23.73
N GLY A 339 -15.68 -6.14 -23.26
CA GLY A 339 -14.30 -6.24 -23.72
C GLY A 339 -14.20 -6.54 -25.22
N ARG A 340 -15.03 -7.44 -25.75
CA ARG A 340 -15.13 -7.72 -27.20
C ARG A 340 -15.55 -6.48 -27.98
N ARG A 341 -16.60 -5.77 -27.52
CA ARG A 341 -17.05 -4.51 -28.14
C ARG A 341 -15.93 -3.46 -28.19
N LEU A 342 -15.05 -3.44 -27.18
CA LEU A 342 -13.92 -2.53 -27.08
C LEU A 342 -12.61 -3.06 -27.71
N ASN A 343 -12.65 -4.23 -28.36
CA ASN A 343 -11.49 -4.91 -28.93
C ASN A 343 -10.36 -5.23 -27.92
N GLU A 344 -10.71 -5.52 -26.67
CA GLU A 344 -9.78 -5.85 -25.59
C GLU A 344 -9.63 -7.36 -25.33
N GLU A 345 -10.26 -8.21 -26.15
CA GLU A 345 -10.22 -9.67 -25.98
C GLU A 345 -8.76 -10.18 -26.03
N LEU A 346 -8.31 -10.90 -25.00
CA LEU A 346 -6.98 -11.50 -25.00
C LEU A 346 -6.91 -12.57 -26.10
N VAL A 347 -5.94 -12.44 -27.01
CA VAL A 347 -5.73 -13.46 -28.04
C VAL A 347 -5.02 -14.62 -27.37
N ALA A 348 -5.76 -15.71 -27.13
CA ALA A 348 -5.21 -16.95 -26.61
C ALA A 348 -4.12 -17.47 -27.56
N ALA A 349 -2.89 -17.61 -27.05
CA ALA A 349 -1.86 -18.39 -27.70
C ALA A 349 -2.12 -19.89 -27.42
N PRO A 350 -1.73 -20.81 -28.33
CA PRO A 350 -1.86 -22.24 -28.05
C PRO A 350 -1.11 -22.61 -26.77
N LEU A 351 -1.83 -23.23 -25.82
CA LEU A 351 -1.28 -23.74 -24.56
C LEU A 351 -0.05 -24.61 -24.84
N ARG A 352 1.08 -24.29 -24.21
CA ARG A 352 2.23 -25.20 -24.16
C ARG A 352 2.00 -26.24 -23.07
N GLU A 353 2.28 -27.51 -23.35
CA GLU A 353 2.26 -28.57 -22.33
C GLU A 353 3.18 -28.20 -21.16
N ARG A 354 2.65 -28.27 -19.93
CA ARG A 354 3.42 -28.10 -18.70
C ARG A 354 4.57 -29.11 -18.67
N ARG A 355 5.81 -28.62 -18.52
CA ARG A 355 6.93 -29.47 -18.11
C ARG A 355 6.91 -29.57 -16.60
N GLU A 356 6.16 -30.54 -16.07
CA GLU A 356 6.12 -30.80 -14.62
C GLU A 356 7.53 -31.04 -14.06
N GLY A 357 7.88 -30.32 -12.98
CA GLY A 357 9.03 -30.64 -12.11
C GLY A 357 10.40 -30.13 -12.54
N ALA A 358 10.52 -29.23 -13.52
CA ALA A 358 11.81 -28.61 -13.86
C ALA A 358 12.07 -27.37 -12.97
N GLU A 359 13.11 -27.42 -12.14
CA GLU A 359 13.56 -26.29 -11.31
C GLU A 359 14.13 -25.17 -12.20
N VAL A 360 13.56 -23.97 -12.12
CA VAL A 360 13.99 -22.77 -12.86
C VAL A 360 15.06 -22.01 -12.09
N LEU A 361 14.89 -21.94 -10.76
CA LEU A 361 15.76 -21.23 -9.86
C LEU A 361 15.84 -21.95 -8.51
N LYS A 362 17.04 -22.05 -7.95
CA LYS A 362 17.28 -22.48 -6.58
C LYS A 362 18.20 -21.51 -5.87
N VAL A 363 17.85 -21.13 -4.67
CA VAL A 363 18.59 -20.16 -3.86
C VAL A 363 18.96 -20.83 -2.55
N GLU A 364 20.22 -20.74 -2.17
CA GLU A 364 20.77 -21.39 -1.00
C GLU A 364 21.54 -20.36 -0.16
N GLY A 365 21.08 -20.13 1.09
CA GLY A 365 21.73 -19.26 2.06
C GLY A 365 22.00 -17.84 1.56
N LEU A 366 21.09 -17.23 0.82
CA LEU A 366 21.30 -15.94 0.18
C LEU A 366 21.39 -14.81 1.20
N VAL A 367 22.47 -14.02 1.12
CA VAL A 367 22.75 -12.91 2.05
C VAL A 367 23.00 -11.62 1.27
N LYS A 368 22.44 -10.51 1.77
CA LYS A 368 22.79 -9.16 1.33
C LYS A 368 22.85 -8.21 2.52
N HIS A 369 24.07 -7.76 2.80
CA HIS A 369 24.33 -6.73 3.81
C HIS A 369 24.85 -5.46 3.13
N PHE A 370 24.28 -4.32 3.49
CA PHE A 370 24.74 -3.01 3.00
C PHE A 370 25.54 -2.29 4.08
N PRO A 371 26.71 -1.72 3.78
CA PRO A 371 27.46 -0.93 4.75
C PRO A 371 26.70 0.37 5.08
N VAL A 372 26.65 0.75 6.35
CA VAL A 372 26.14 2.05 6.77
C VAL A 372 27.29 3.07 6.61
N ALA A 373 27.07 4.11 5.79
CA ALA A 373 28.07 5.16 5.59
C ALA A 373 28.25 5.96 6.90
N GLY A 374 29.41 5.79 7.55
CA GLY A 374 29.83 6.63 8.67
C GLY A 374 30.08 8.07 8.20
N GLY A 375 29.82 9.04 9.09
CA GLY A 375 30.13 10.45 8.83
C GLY A 375 31.64 10.69 8.59
N PHE A 376 31.99 11.92 8.20
CA PHE A 376 33.34 12.35 7.81
C PHE A 376 34.48 12.06 8.82
N PHE A 377 34.19 11.53 10.01
CA PHE A 377 35.15 11.24 11.10
C PHE A 377 35.04 9.82 11.70
N GLY A 378 34.73 8.80 10.91
CA GLY A 378 34.89 7.39 11.34
C GLY A 378 33.91 6.44 10.67
N GLY A 379 34.40 5.36 10.07
CA GLY A 379 33.55 4.29 9.54
C GLY A 379 32.99 3.45 10.68
N SER A 380 31.66 3.40 10.81
CA SER A 380 30.99 2.38 11.62
C SER A 380 31.08 1.03 10.90
N ASP A 381 31.34 -0.05 11.65
CA ASP A 381 31.24 -1.44 11.13
C ASP A 381 29.78 -1.91 10.94
N ASP A 382 28.82 -1.02 11.24
CA ASP A 382 27.38 -1.27 11.15
C ASP A 382 26.94 -1.60 9.71
N LYS A 383 26.11 -2.63 9.60
CA LYS A 383 25.56 -3.12 8.34
C LYS A 383 24.04 -3.22 8.44
N VAL A 384 23.36 -2.88 7.35
CA VAL A 384 21.93 -3.18 7.17
C VAL A 384 21.81 -4.61 6.65
N HIS A 385 21.23 -5.48 7.46
CA HIS A 385 20.95 -6.89 7.13
C HIS A 385 19.67 -7.01 6.30
N ALA A 386 19.73 -6.65 5.02
CA ALA A 386 18.55 -6.61 4.16
C ALA A 386 18.01 -7.99 3.80
N VAL A 387 18.91 -8.97 3.59
CA VAL A 387 18.59 -10.38 3.37
C VAL A 387 19.61 -11.20 4.13
N ASP A 388 19.19 -12.21 4.89
CA ASP A 388 20.06 -12.87 5.86
C ASP A 388 19.86 -14.39 5.90
N GLY A 389 20.37 -15.07 4.86
CA GLY A 389 20.45 -16.52 4.80
C GLY A 389 19.15 -17.18 4.34
N ILE A 390 18.49 -16.61 3.32
CA ILE A 390 17.23 -17.18 2.81
C ILE A 390 17.48 -18.30 1.80
N ASP A 391 16.67 -19.36 1.86
CA ASP A 391 16.58 -20.36 0.80
C ASP A 391 15.19 -20.29 0.13
N LEU A 392 15.16 -20.35 -1.18
CA LEU A 392 13.92 -20.39 -1.96
C LEU A 392 14.13 -21.13 -3.27
N ASP A 393 13.08 -21.70 -3.82
CA ASP A 393 13.08 -22.38 -5.10
C ASP A 393 11.91 -21.89 -5.96
N LEU A 394 12.08 -21.95 -7.28
CA LEU A 394 11.05 -21.61 -8.25
C LEU A 394 10.97 -22.72 -9.31
N GLN A 395 9.79 -23.30 -9.45
CA GLN A 395 9.48 -24.35 -10.40
C GLN A 395 9.02 -23.77 -11.75
N ALA A 396 9.15 -24.54 -12.82
CA ALA A 396 8.70 -24.14 -14.15
C ALA A 396 7.18 -23.95 -14.21
N GLY A 397 6.74 -22.78 -14.68
CA GLY A 397 5.33 -22.41 -14.73
C GLY A 397 4.68 -22.19 -13.36
N GLU A 398 5.47 -21.93 -12.31
CA GLU A 398 5.00 -21.56 -10.97
C GLU A 398 4.99 -20.03 -10.79
N ILE A 399 4.01 -19.50 -10.08
CA ILE A 399 4.06 -18.16 -9.48
C ILE A 399 4.35 -18.33 -7.98
N LEU A 400 5.55 -17.96 -7.55
CA LEU A 400 5.93 -17.86 -6.14
C LEU A 400 5.65 -16.45 -5.64
N GLY A 401 4.73 -16.29 -4.70
CA GLY A 401 4.47 -15.05 -3.98
C GLY A 401 5.52 -14.81 -2.90
N LEU A 402 6.10 -13.60 -2.85
CA LEU A 402 6.98 -13.15 -1.78
C LEU A 402 6.32 -11.98 -1.03
N ALA A 403 5.83 -12.25 0.18
CA ALA A 403 5.04 -11.31 0.98
C ALA A 403 5.80 -10.75 2.18
N GLY A 404 5.39 -9.59 2.69
CA GLY A 404 5.91 -9.00 3.93
C GLY A 404 5.79 -7.48 3.95
N GLU A 405 5.96 -6.86 5.11
CA GLU A 405 5.95 -5.41 5.30
C GLU A 405 7.10 -4.72 4.54
N SER A 406 7.02 -3.40 4.38
CA SER A 406 8.07 -2.61 3.75
C SER A 406 9.40 -2.76 4.51
N GLY A 407 10.51 -2.83 3.76
CA GLY A 407 11.84 -3.03 4.35
C GLY A 407 12.18 -4.46 4.79
N SER A 408 11.30 -5.44 4.57
CA SER A 408 11.59 -6.83 4.96
C SER A 408 12.64 -7.55 4.10
N GLY A 409 13.06 -6.95 2.98
CA GLY A 409 14.10 -7.49 2.08
C GLY A 409 13.63 -7.98 0.71
N LYS A 410 12.32 -7.90 0.41
CA LYS A 410 11.72 -8.51 -0.79
C LYS A 410 12.26 -7.98 -2.13
N THR A 411 12.28 -6.65 -2.31
CA THR A 411 12.84 -6.01 -3.51
C THR A 411 14.33 -6.35 -3.66
N THR A 412 15.11 -6.30 -2.57
CA THR A 412 16.52 -6.69 -2.56
C THR A 412 16.71 -8.14 -3.00
N THR A 413 15.87 -9.07 -2.51
CA THR A 413 15.85 -10.45 -2.97
C THR A 413 15.57 -10.52 -4.47
N GLY A 414 14.50 -9.89 -4.94
CA GLY A 414 14.13 -9.85 -6.36
C GLY A 414 15.25 -9.32 -7.27
N GLU A 415 15.90 -8.22 -6.89
CA GLU A 415 17.04 -7.64 -7.60
C GLU A 415 18.25 -8.58 -7.65
N MET A 416 18.48 -9.38 -6.61
CA MET A 416 19.55 -10.39 -6.60
C MET A 416 19.24 -11.59 -7.50
N LEU A 417 17.99 -12.08 -7.52
CA LEU A 417 17.56 -13.11 -8.49
C LEU A 417 17.76 -12.62 -9.93
N VAL A 418 17.57 -11.31 -10.11
CA VAL A 418 17.91 -10.45 -11.26
C VAL A 418 19.35 -10.41 -11.75
N ARG A 419 20.26 -10.61 -10.80
CA ARG A 419 21.63 -10.05 -10.82
C ARG A 419 21.67 -8.56 -11.20
N LEU A 420 20.74 -7.76 -10.67
CA LEU A 420 20.85 -6.29 -10.61
C LEU A 420 21.69 -5.88 -9.39
N GLN A 421 21.56 -6.63 -8.29
CA GLN A 421 22.42 -6.56 -7.13
C GLN A 421 23.30 -7.81 -7.05
N GLU A 422 24.51 -7.66 -6.52
CA GLU A 422 25.36 -8.80 -6.18
C GLU A 422 25.08 -9.27 -4.75
N PRO A 423 24.92 -10.57 -4.50
CA PRO A 423 24.82 -11.10 -3.15
C PRO A 423 26.12 -10.89 -2.39
N THR A 424 26.01 -10.72 -1.08
CA THR A 424 27.15 -10.72 -0.16
C THR A 424 27.67 -12.14 0.05
N ASP A 425 26.77 -13.11 0.18
CA ASP A 425 27.05 -14.54 0.32
C ASP A 425 25.85 -15.37 -0.18
N GLY A 426 26.04 -16.68 -0.29
CA GLY A 426 25.04 -17.63 -0.78
C GLY A 426 25.13 -17.88 -2.29
N ARG A 427 24.28 -18.78 -2.78
CA ARG A 427 24.27 -19.22 -4.18
C ARG A 427 22.90 -19.06 -4.81
N ILE A 428 22.89 -18.78 -6.11
CA ILE A 428 21.68 -18.73 -6.91
C ILE A 428 21.91 -19.60 -8.14
N LEU A 429 21.28 -20.76 -8.19
CA LEU A 429 21.40 -21.73 -9.28
C LEU A 429 20.24 -21.53 -10.25
N SER A 430 20.54 -21.34 -11.54
CA SER A 430 19.53 -21.29 -12.61
C SER A 430 19.87 -22.32 -13.68
N GLU A 431 18.99 -23.31 -13.87
CA GLU A 431 19.23 -24.45 -14.77
C GLU A 431 20.59 -25.16 -14.48
N GLY A 432 20.98 -25.23 -13.19
CA GLY A 432 22.22 -25.86 -12.72
C GLY A 432 23.48 -24.97 -12.77
N GLU A 433 23.38 -23.74 -13.28
CA GLU A 433 24.47 -22.76 -13.34
C GLU A 433 24.39 -21.79 -12.14
N ASP A 434 25.48 -21.63 -11.40
CA ASP A 434 25.54 -20.61 -10.34
C ASP A 434 25.68 -19.21 -10.95
N ILE A 435 24.60 -18.45 -10.83
CA ILE A 435 24.51 -17.11 -11.38
C ILE A 435 24.99 -16.04 -10.42
N ALA A 436 25.35 -16.34 -9.16
CA ALA A 436 25.63 -15.34 -8.12
C ALA A 436 26.79 -14.39 -8.47
N HIS A 437 27.76 -14.85 -9.27
CA HIS A 437 28.98 -14.10 -9.61
C HIS A 437 29.32 -14.08 -11.11
N LEU A 438 28.33 -14.33 -11.99
CA LEU A 438 28.50 -14.21 -13.44
C LEU A 438 29.07 -12.84 -13.84
N LYS A 439 29.90 -12.86 -14.89
CA LYS A 439 30.56 -11.68 -15.45
C LYS A 439 29.99 -11.33 -16.82
N LYS A 440 29.91 -10.03 -17.11
CA LYS A 440 29.65 -9.40 -18.43
C LYS A 440 28.79 -10.21 -19.42
N GLY A 441 29.43 -11.04 -20.26
CA GLY A 441 28.79 -11.76 -21.37
C GLY A 441 27.78 -12.80 -20.91
N ASP A 442 28.16 -13.59 -19.90
CA ASP A 442 27.30 -14.63 -19.33
C ASP A 442 26.11 -14.01 -18.60
N LEU A 443 26.34 -12.87 -17.94
CA LEU A 443 25.27 -12.08 -17.33
C LEU A 443 24.28 -11.54 -18.37
N LYS A 444 24.77 -11.10 -19.54
CA LYS A 444 23.90 -10.68 -20.65
C LYS A 444 23.10 -11.87 -21.20
N ALA A 445 23.67 -13.05 -21.29
CA ALA A 445 22.94 -14.26 -21.71
C ALA A 445 21.87 -14.64 -20.68
N PHE A 446 22.20 -14.62 -19.39
CA PHE A 446 21.26 -14.88 -18.30
C PHE A 446 20.09 -13.90 -18.30
N ARG A 447 20.35 -12.59 -18.43
CA ARG A 447 19.31 -11.56 -18.48
C ARG A 447 18.37 -11.67 -19.69
N ARG A 448 18.69 -12.47 -20.71
CA ARG A 448 17.70 -12.80 -21.76
C ARG A 448 16.60 -13.71 -21.21
N ARG A 449 16.94 -14.60 -20.27
CA ARG A 449 16.07 -15.61 -19.66
C ARG A 449 15.34 -15.11 -18.42
N ALA A 450 15.85 -14.04 -17.80
CA ALA A 450 15.38 -13.49 -16.54
C ALA A 450 15.07 -12.00 -16.70
N GLN A 451 13.87 -11.56 -16.34
CA GLN A 451 13.44 -10.17 -16.46
C GLN A 451 12.87 -9.65 -15.14
N MET A 452 12.80 -8.32 -15.01
CA MET A 452 12.16 -7.64 -13.88
C MET A 452 11.04 -6.73 -14.37
N MET A 453 9.91 -6.75 -13.68
CA MET A 453 8.94 -5.66 -13.68
C MET A 453 9.17 -4.88 -12.39
N PHE A 454 9.55 -3.61 -12.48
CA PHE A 454 9.83 -2.79 -11.30
C PHE A 454 8.54 -2.15 -10.76
N GLN A 455 8.58 -1.79 -9.47
CA GLN A 455 7.48 -1.17 -8.72
C GLN A 455 6.95 0.12 -9.37
N ASP A 456 7.83 0.97 -9.89
CA ASP A 456 7.45 2.26 -10.50
C ASP A 456 7.61 2.21 -12.04
N PRO A 457 6.52 2.06 -12.81
CA PRO A 457 6.60 2.10 -14.27
C PRO A 457 7.03 3.48 -14.81
N TYR A 458 6.81 4.56 -14.08
CA TYR A 458 7.17 5.92 -14.51
C TYR A 458 8.69 6.10 -14.57
N GLN A 459 9.43 5.46 -13.66
CA GLN A 459 10.90 5.54 -13.61
C GLN A 459 11.60 4.58 -14.59
N THR A 460 10.92 3.50 -15.02
CA THR A 460 11.52 2.49 -15.89
C THR A 460 11.47 2.81 -17.39
N LEU A 461 10.54 3.67 -17.80
CA LEU A 461 10.32 4.03 -19.21
C LEU A 461 11.12 5.29 -19.55
N ASN A 462 12.03 5.20 -20.52
CA ASN A 462 12.78 6.37 -20.98
C ASN A 462 11.81 7.37 -21.65
N PRO A 463 11.63 8.59 -21.11
CA PRO A 463 10.63 9.53 -21.60
C PRO A 463 10.93 10.08 -23.01
N ARG A 464 12.16 9.88 -23.51
CA ARG A 464 12.61 10.34 -24.83
C ARG A 464 12.40 9.30 -25.93
N PHE A 465 12.02 8.07 -25.59
CA PHE A 465 11.87 6.98 -26.54
C PHE A 465 10.38 6.73 -26.81
N THR A 466 10.07 6.31 -28.04
CA THR A 466 8.71 5.88 -28.37
C THR A 466 8.39 4.55 -27.69
N ILE A 467 7.12 4.20 -27.55
CA ILE A 467 6.72 2.89 -27.01
C ILE A 467 7.32 1.75 -27.83
N GLN A 468 7.37 1.89 -29.16
CA GLN A 468 8.01 0.91 -30.03
C GLN A 468 9.50 0.73 -29.68
N ASP A 469 10.22 1.83 -29.43
CA ASP A 469 11.63 1.78 -29.10
C ASP A 469 11.84 1.13 -27.74
N ILE A 470 11.03 1.48 -26.75
CA ILE A 470 11.11 0.94 -25.39
C ILE A 470 10.87 -0.58 -25.36
N VAL A 471 9.78 -1.05 -25.99
CA VAL A 471 9.46 -2.47 -26.03
C VAL A 471 10.42 -3.24 -26.94
N GLY A 472 10.95 -2.59 -27.99
CA GLY A 472 11.88 -3.21 -28.92
C GLY A 472 13.35 -3.16 -28.49
N GLU A 473 13.70 -2.39 -27.47
CA GLU A 473 15.07 -2.24 -26.97
C GLU A 473 15.68 -3.58 -26.52
N PRO A 474 15.00 -4.44 -25.73
CA PRO A 474 15.54 -5.74 -25.34
C PRO A 474 15.91 -6.63 -26.55
N LEU A 475 15.05 -6.69 -27.57
CA LEU A 475 15.32 -7.44 -28.80
C LEU A 475 16.58 -6.95 -29.51
N THR A 476 16.82 -5.64 -29.47
CA THR A 476 17.98 -4.98 -30.10
C THR A 476 19.25 -5.28 -29.31
N ILE A 477 19.21 -5.14 -27.99
CA ILE A 477 20.34 -5.41 -27.08
C ILE A 477 20.83 -6.86 -27.24
N HIS A 478 19.91 -7.81 -27.34
CA HIS A 478 20.24 -9.23 -27.50
C HIS A 478 20.41 -9.69 -28.96
N GLY A 479 20.21 -8.81 -29.94
CA GLY A 479 20.39 -9.12 -31.36
C GLY A 479 19.40 -10.16 -31.90
N LEU A 480 18.19 -10.23 -31.35
CA LEU A 480 17.20 -11.30 -31.63
C LEU A 480 16.28 -11.01 -32.79
N ALA A 481 16.06 -9.73 -33.12
CA ALA A 481 15.15 -9.30 -34.17
C ALA A 481 15.58 -7.95 -34.73
N ARG A 482 15.31 -7.69 -36.03
CA ARG A 482 15.57 -6.41 -36.71
C ARG A 482 14.46 -6.08 -37.70
N GLY A 483 14.33 -4.80 -38.06
CA GLY A 483 13.39 -4.34 -39.08
C GLY A 483 11.95 -4.80 -38.83
N ALA A 484 11.34 -5.44 -39.82
CA ALA A 484 9.96 -5.91 -39.78
C ALA A 484 9.71 -6.98 -38.70
N ASP A 485 10.64 -7.91 -38.45
CA ASP A 485 10.50 -8.94 -37.41
C ASP A 485 10.46 -8.29 -36.01
N LYS A 486 11.35 -7.32 -35.74
CA LYS A 486 11.32 -6.55 -34.49
C LYS A 486 9.96 -5.87 -34.31
N ARG A 487 9.46 -5.21 -35.36
CA ARG A 487 8.17 -4.53 -35.32
C ARG A 487 7.02 -5.51 -35.03
N ALA A 488 7.00 -6.68 -35.66
CA ALA A 488 5.99 -7.70 -35.46
C ALA A 488 5.98 -8.24 -34.01
N ARG A 489 7.15 -8.50 -33.43
CA ARG A 489 7.25 -8.95 -32.02
C ARG A 489 6.84 -7.87 -31.03
N VAL A 490 7.16 -6.61 -31.31
CA VAL A 490 6.70 -5.48 -30.49
C VAL A 490 5.16 -5.37 -30.53
N VAL A 491 4.56 -5.49 -31.71
CA VAL A 491 3.10 -5.52 -31.86
C VAL A 491 2.51 -6.64 -31.02
N GLN A 492 3.02 -7.87 -31.18
CA GLN A 492 2.55 -9.03 -30.42
C GLN A 492 2.67 -8.83 -28.91
N ALA A 493 3.78 -8.27 -28.42
CA ALA A 493 4.00 -8.03 -27.00
C ALA A 493 3.05 -6.96 -26.43
N LEU A 494 2.82 -5.87 -27.17
CA LEU A 494 1.86 -4.83 -26.79
C LEU A 494 0.43 -5.38 -26.74
N GLU A 495 0.03 -6.16 -27.72
CA GLU A 495 -1.30 -6.77 -27.78
C GLU A 495 -1.51 -7.81 -26.68
N ARG A 496 -0.50 -8.63 -26.38
CA ARG A 496 -0.51 -9.57 -25.24
C ARG A 496 -0.61 -8.85 -23.89
N ALA A 497 -0.03 -7.66 -23.77
CA ALA A 497 -0.20 -6.82 -22.58
C ALA A 497 -1.54 -6.06 -22.54
N GLY A 498 -2.42 -6.24 -23.53
CA GLY A 498 -3.74 -5.61 -23.61
C GLY A 498 -3.75 -4.17 -24.16
N LEU A 499 -2.71 -3.76 -24.90
CA LEU A 499 -2.69 -2.48 -25.62
C LEU A 499 -3.13 -2.68 -27.07
N LYS A 500 -4.45 -2.69 -27.29
CA LYS A 500 -5.07 -2.98 -28.59
C LYS A 500 -5.83 -1.78 -29.18
N PRO A 501 -5.77 -1.57 -30.51
CA PRO A 501 -4.77 -2.13 -31.42
C PRO A 501 -3.39 -1.52 -31.12
N ALA A 502 -2.31 -2.32 -31.20
CA ALA A 502 -0.98 -1.85 -30.81
C ALA A 502 -0.53 -0.61 -31.61
N ALA A 503 -0.93 -0.51 -32.88
CA ALA A 503 -0.61 0.60 -33.77
C ALA A 503 -0.96 1.98 -33.17
N THR A 504 -1.99 2.08 -32.33
CA THR A 504 -2.38 3.33 -31.66
C THR A 504 -1.33 3.85 -30.67
N TYR A 505 -0.51 2.95 -30.12
CA TYR A 505 0.41 3.23 -29.02
C TYR A 505 1.88 3.29 -29.46
N MET A 506 2.25 2.60 -30.53
CA MET A 506 3.65 2.37 -30.91
C MET A 506 4.48 3.66 -31.06
N GLU A 507 3.90 4.69 -31.67
CA GLU A 507 4.58 5.96 -31.95
C GLU A 507 4.46 6.99 -30.81
N ARG A 508 3.67 6.67 -29.78
CA ARG A 508 3.51 7.55 -28.62
C ARG A 508 4.72 7.53 -27.72
N PHE A 509 4.82 8.54 -26.88
CA PHE A 509 5.78 8.62 -25.78
C PHE A 509 5.13 8.23 -24.45
N PRO A 510 5.92 7.82 -23.43
CA PRO A 510 5.38 7.46 -22.12
C PRO A 510 4.47 8.54 -21.52
N HIS A 511 4.84 9.82 -21.67
CA HIS A 511 4.07 10.93 -21.08
C HIS A 511 2.65 11.10 -21.66
N GLU A 512 2.38 10.52 -22.84
CA GLU A 512 1.10 10.56 -23.53
C GLU A 512 0.17 9.38 -23.16
N LEU A 513 0.65 8.48 -22.30
CA LEU A 513 -0.10 7.32 -21.82
C LEU A 513 -0.62 7.54 -20.39
N SER A 514 -1.79 6.97 -20.11
CA SER A 514 -2.31 6.80 -18.74
C SER A 514 -1.41 5.88 -17.91
N GLY A 515 -1.51 5.94 -16.57
CA GLY A 515 -0.72 5.09 -15.68
C GLY A 515 -0.89 3.59 -15.97
N GLY A 516 -2.13 3.13 -16.14
CA GLY A 516 -2.41 1.73 -16.50
C GLY A 516 -1.82 1.33 -17.86
N GLN A 517 -1.85 2.22 -18.86
CA GLN A 517 -1.23 1.96 -20.16
C GLN A 517 0.29 1.88 -20.06
N ARG A 518 0.93 2.74 -19.25
CA ARG A 518 2.38 2.66 -18.98
C ARG A 518 2.77 1.34 -18.33
N GLN A 519 1.98 0.87 -17.37
CA GLN A 519 2.20 -0.44 -16.76
C GLN A 519 2.12 -1.56 -17.80
N ARG A 520 1.12 -1.52 -18.68
CA ARG A 520 1.02 -2.50 -19.79
C ARG A 520 2.22 -2.42 -20.74
N VAL A 521 2.80 -1.24 -20.99
CA VAL A 521 4.05 -1.11 -21.74
C VAL A 521 5.22 -1.76 -20.99
N ALA A 522 5.33 -1.57 -19.67
CA ALA A 522 6.36 -2.22 -18.86
C ALA A 522 6.23 -3.75 -18.87
N ILE A 523 5.00 -4.27 -18.80
CA ILE A 523 4.69 -5.70 -18.96
C ILE A 523 5.14 -6.18 -20.35
N ALA A 524 4.72 -5.48 -21.43
CA ALA A 524 5.09 -5.81 -22.81
C ALA A 524 6.61 -5.88 -22.98
N ARG A 525 7.35 -4.90 -22.41
CA ARG A 525 8.81 -4.86 -22.44
C ARG A 525 9.44 -6.06 -21.73
N ALA A 526 8.88 -6.51 -20.60
CA ALA A 526 9.38 -7.67 -19.87
C ALA A 526 9.10 -9.00 -20.61
N ILE A 527 7.95 -9.14 -21.27
CA ILE A 527 7.57 -10.40 -21.94
C ILE A 527 8.10 -10.52 -23.38
N VAL A 528 8.56 -9.44 -24.01
CA VAL A 528 8.98 -9.43 -25.44
C VAL A 528 10.10 -10.42 -25.76
N LEU A 529 10.91 -10.77 -24.75
CA LEU A 529 11.99 -11.75 -24.86
C LEU A 529 11.54 -13.20 -24.66
N GLU A 530 10.29 -13.41 -24.25
CA GLU A 530 9.75 -14.69 -23.78
C GLU A 530 10.66 -15.34 -22.71
N PRO A 531 10.87 -14.67 -21.57
CA PRO A 531 11.80 -15.12 -20.54
C PRO A 531 11.33 -16.43 -19.88
N ARG A 532 12.26 -17.13 -19.21
CA ARG A 532 11.94 -18.29 -18.36
C ARG A 532 11.24 -17.87 -17.09
N PHE A 533 11.69 -16.78 -16.48
CA PHE A 533 11.02 -16.21 -15.32
C PHE A 533 11.07 -14.69 -15.28
N ILE A 534 10.12 -14.12 -14.55
CA ILE A 534 10.03 -12.69 -14.29
C ILE A 534 9.93 -12.45 -12.78
N VAL A 535 10.76 -11.56 -12.25
CA VAL A 535 10.54 -10.96 -10.93
C VAL A 535 9.60 -9.79 -11.10
N ALA A 536 8.38 -9.89 -10.57
CA ALA A 536 7.40 -8.82 -10.63
C ALA A 536 7.35 -8.14 -9.26
N ASP A 537 8.02 -6.99 -9.15
CA ASP A 537 8.10 -6.22 -7.91
C ASP A 537 6.95 -5.24 -7.79
N GLU A 538 5.97 -5.56 -6.93
CA GLU A 538 4.74 -4.79 -6.72
C GLU A 538 4.05 -4.30 -8.01
N PRO A 539 3.76 -5.18 -8.98
CA PRO A 539 3.36 -4.78 -10.33
C PRO A 539 1.96 -4.12 -10.40
N VAL A 540 1.25 -4.02 -9.27
CA VAL A 540 -0.12 -3.48 -9.18
C VAL A 540 -0.34 -2.44 -8.08
N SER A 541 0.67 -2.10 -7.27
CA SER A 541 0.47 -1.26 -6.07
C SER A 541 0.04 0.17 -6.40
N MET A 542 0.41 0.70 -7.56
CA MET A 542 0.03 2.05 -8.03
C MET A 542 -1.15 2.08 -9.01
N LEU A 543 -1.90 0.99 -9.12
CA LEU A 543 -2.99 0.85 -10.09
C LEU A 543 -4.36 0.90 -9.43
N ASP A 544 -5.29 1.52 -10.15
CA ASP A 544 -6.73 1.42 -9.86
C ASP A 544 -7.17 -0.04 -9.84
N VAL A 545 -8.22 -0.31 -9.08
CA VAL A 545 -8.79 -1.64 -8.85
C VAL A 545 -9.09 -2.40 -10.15
N SER A 546 -9.75 -1.73 -11.10
CA SER A 546 -10.13 -2.35 -12.38
C SER A 546 -8.90 -2.73 -13.23
N ILE A 547 -7.87 -1.88 -13.23
CA ILE A 547 -6.61 -2.14 -13.94
C ILE A 547 -5.80 -3.23 -13.23
N ARG A 548 -5.77 -3.22 -11.90
CA ARG A 548 -5.12 -4.23 -11.05
C ARG A 548 -5.63 -5.62 -11.38
N ALA A 549 -6.94 -5.84 -11.39
CA ALA A 549 -7.54 -7.12 -11.77
C ALA A 549 -7.07 -7.60 -13.15
N GLY A 550 -7.09 -6.71 -14.14
CA GLY A 550 -6.60 -7.03 -15.49
C GLY A 550 -5.13 -7.44 -15.54
N VAL A 551 -4.25 -6.77 -14.79
CA VAL A 551 -2.81 -7.11 -14.72
C VAL A 551 -2.60 -8.46 -14.03
N LEU A 552 -3.32 -8.76 -12.96
CA LEU A 552 -3.22 -10.06 -12.28
C LEU A 552 -3.69 -11.21 -13.19
N ASN A 553 -4.76 -11.01 -13.97
CA ASN A 553 -5.22 -11.99 -14.96
C ASN A 553 -4.16 -12.23 -16.05
N LEU A 554 -3.52 -11.16 -16.55
CA LEU A 554 -2.42 -11.28 -17.52
C LEU A 554 -1.27 -12.14 -17.01
N MET A 555 -0.88 -12.01 -15.74
CA MET A 555 0.21 -12.80 -15.17
C MET A 555 -0.13 -14.30 -15.14
N ARG A 556 -1.35 -14.64 -14.70
CA ARG A 556 -1.85 -16.04 -14.74
C ARG A 556 -1.87 -16.57 -16.17
N HIS A 557 -2.33 -15.77 -17.12
CA HIS A 557 -2.34 -16.13 -18.53
C HIS A 557 -0.93 -16.35 -19.10
N PHE A 558 0.05 -15.51 -18.76
CA PHE A 558 1.45 -15.74 -19.15
C PHE A 558 2.06 -17.00 -18.53
N ARG A 559 1.71 -17.31 -17.28
CA ARG A 559 2.07 -18.58 -16.66
C ARG A 559 1.46 -19.76 -17.41
N ASP A 560 0.15 -19.73 -17.65
CA ASP A 560 -0.62 -20.86 -18.18
C ASP A 560 -0.36 -21.10 -19.68
N GLU A 561 -0.21 -20.05 -20.48
CA GLU A 561 -0.03 -20.17 -21.94
C GLU A 561 1.44 -20.17 -22.37
N MET A 562 2.26 -19.30 -21.79
CA MET A 562 3.67 -19.15 -22.19
C MET A 562 4.62 -20.00 -21.35
N GLY A 563 4.16 -20.52 -20.20
CA GLY A 563 4.99 -21.27 -19.26
C GLY A 563 6.01 -20.39 -18.54
N ILE A 564 5.74 -19.09 -18.40
CA ILE A 564 6.61 -18.15 -17.67
C ILE A 564 6.43 -18.36 -16.17
N SER A 565 7.53 -18.58 -15.44
CA SER A 565 7.50 -18.59 -13.97
C SER A 565 7.60 -17.17 -13.41
N PHE A 566 7.06 -16.93 -12.23
CA PHE A 566 7.14 -15.61 -11.59
C PHE A 566 7.59 -15.69 -10.15
N VAL A 567 8.40 -14.71 -9.74
CA VAL A 567 8.48 -14.29 -8.34
C VAL A 567 7.65 -13.02 -8.21
N TYR A 568 6.45 -13.14 -7.63
CA TYR A 568 5.52 -12.03 -7.44
C TYR A 568 5.73 -11.43 -6.06
N VAL A 569 6.36 -10.26 -5.99
CA VAL A 569 6.60 -9.54 -4.75
C VAL A 569 5.43 -8.61 -4.48
N SER A 570 4.86 -8.69 -3.30
CA SER A 570 3.77 -7.80 -2.85
C SER A 570 3.75 -7.69 -1.33
N HIS A 571 3.17 -6.63 -0.80
CA HIS A 571 2.81 -6.54 0.62
C HIS A 571 1.34 -6.89 0.87
N ASP A 572 0.55 -7.16 -0.18
CA ASP A 572 -0.89 -7.40 -0.13
C ASP A 572 -1.23 -8.88 -0.38
N LEU A 573 -1.53 -9.61 0.70
CA LEU A 573 -1.80 -11.06 0.68
C LEU A 573 -3.01 -11.48 -0.19
N PRO A 574 -4.14 -10.75 -0.24
CA PRO A 574 -5.21 -11.00 -1.21
C PRO A 574 -4.74 -11.10 -2.67
N THR A 575 -3.86 -10.18 -3.12
CA THR A 575 -3.33 -10.26 -4.49
C THR A 575 -2.44 -11.48 -4.68
N ILE A 576 -1.61 -11.82 -3.68
CA ILE A 576 -0.79 -13.03 -3.68
C ILE A 576 -1.67 -14.28 -3.75
N ARG A 577 -2.73 -14.35 -2.92
CA ARG A 577 -3.68 -15.46 -2.92
C ARG A 577 -4.27 -15.73 -4.29
N TYR A 578 -4.58 -14.65 -5.00
CA TYR A 578 -5.22 -14.75 -6.30
C TYR A 578 -4.32 -15.29 -7.42
N VAL A 579 -3.02 -14.98 -7.39
CA VAL A 579 -2.09 -15.34 -8.49
C VAL A 579 -1.09 -16.43 -8.15
N ALA A 580 -0.68 -16.57 -6.90
CA ALA A 580 0.47 -17.38 -6.52
C ALA A 580 0.10 -18.82 -6.17
N ASP A 581 0.88 -19.77 -6.69
CA ASP A 581 0.77 -21.20 -6.38
C ASP A 581 1.36 -21.51 -4.99
N ARG A 582 2.50 -20.89 -4.68
CA ARG A 582 3.17 -20.93 -3.37
C ARG A 582 3.42 -19.52 -2.85
N THR A 583 3.45 -19.38 -1.52
CA THR A 583 3.71 -18.11 -0.85
C THR A 583 4.85 -18.28 0.15
N ALA A 584 5.82 -17.37 0.12
CA ALA A 584 6.86 -17.18 1.12
C ALA A 584 6.66 -15.84 1.83
N ILE A 585 6.58 -15.86 3.15
CA ILE A 585 6.43 -14.69 4.02
C ILE A 585 7.81 -14.30 4.53
N MET A 586 8.23 -13.06 4.26
CA MET A 586 9.54 -12.52 4.61
C MET A 586 9.42 -11.45 5.69
N TYR A 587 10.21 -11.59 6.75
CA TYR A 587 10.29 -10.62 7.84
C TYR A 587 11.75 -10.33 8.20
N LEU A 588 12.12 -9.04 8.17
CA LEU A 588 13.43 -8.53 8.56
C LEU A 588 14.62 -9.35 8.02
N GLY A 589 14.62 -9.68 6.73
CA GLY A 589 15.71 -10.41 6.08
C GLY A 589 15.56 -11.94 6.03
N GLU A 590 14.58 -12.52 6.72
CA GLU A 590 14.37 -13.98 6.79
C GLU A 590 13.02 -14.41 6.22
N ILE A 591 12.92 -15.63 5.68
CA ILE A 591 11.64 -16.26 5.34
C ILE A 591 11.11 -16.98 6.58
N VAL A 592 9.96 -16.53 7.09
CA VAL A 592 9.37 -17.04 8.34
C VAL A 592 8.30 -18.11 8.13
N GLU A 593 7.66 -18.14 6.97
CA GLU A 593 6.65 -19.14 6.60
C GLU A 593 6.63 -19.31 5.09
N VAL A 594 6.59 -20.55 4.60
CA VAL A 594 6.52 -20.85 3.16
C VAL A 594 5.70 -22.11 2.90
N GLY A 595 4.89 -22.09 1.86
CA GLY A 595 4.18 -23.28 1.39
C GLY A 595 3.12 -22.99 0.34
N PRO A 596 2.25 -23.96 0.00
CA PRO A 596 1.11 -23.73 -0.87
C PRO A 596 0.29 -22.56 -0.37
N THR A 597 -0.03 -21.60 -1.26
CA THR A 597 -0.64 -20.32 -0.88
C THR A 597 -1.93 -20.51 -0.08
N GLU A 598 -2.80 -21.43 -0.51
CA GLU A 598 -4.04 -21.73 0.20
C GLU A 598 -3.81 -22.29 1.61
N LYS A 599 -2.76 -23.11 1.81
CA LYS A 599 -2.42 -23.62 3.15
C LYS A 599 -1.86 -22.53 4.05
N VAL A 600 -0.92 -21.72 3.55
CA VAL A 600 -0.32 -20.61 4.32
C VAL A 600 -1.40 -19.63 4.80
N ILE A 601 -2.37 -19.30 3.94
CA ILE A 601 -3.43 -18.35 4.29
C ILE A 601 -4.47 -18.98 5.24
N ALA A 602 -4.88 -20.22 4.97
CA ALA A 602 -5.87 -20.90 5.81
C ALA A 602 -5.33 -21.20 7.20
N GLU A 603 -4.12 -21.76 7.28
CA GLU A 603 -3.52 -22.22 8.53
C GLU A 603 -2.75 -21.14 9.28
N ARG A 604 -2.16 -20.15 8.57
CA ARG A 604 -1.50 -18.93 9.08
C ARG A 604 -0.67 -19.18 10.34
N LYS A 605 0.32 -20.04 10.23
CA LYS A 605 0.95 -20.68 11.40
C LYS A 605 1.89 -19.72 12.12
N HIS A 606 2.63 -18.91 11.38
CA HIS A 606 3.49 -17.91 12.00
C HIS A 606 2.66 -16.70 12.49
N PRO A 607 2.86 -16.20 13.74
CA PRO A 607 2.14 -15.03 14.26
C PRO A 607 2.26 -13.77 13.40
N TYR A 608 3.38 -13.62 12.69
CA TYR A 608 3.55 -12.55 11.70
C TYR A 608 2.59 -12.67 10.50
N THR A 609 2.39 -13.89 9.98
CA THR A 609 1.44 -14.15 8.88
C THR A 609 0.02 -13.84 9.33
N GLN A 610 -0.32 -14.14 10.58
CA GLN A 610 -1.60 -13.75 11.19
C GLN A 610 -1.75 -12.22 11.20
N LEU A 611 -0.73 -11.50 11.68
CA LEU A 611 -0.73 -10.03 11.68
C LEU A 611 -0.94 -9.44 10.28
N LEU A 612 -0.26 -9.96 9.25
CA LEU A 612 -0.43 -9.50 7.87
C LEU A 612 -1.86 -9.70 7.36
N LEU A 613 -2.47 -10.86 7.65
CA LEU A 613 -3.84 -11.18 7.25
C LEU A 613 -4.89 -10.37 8.00
N ASP A 614 -4.66 -10.13 9.30
CA ASP A 614 -5.52 -9.30 10.13
C ASP A 614 -5.45 -7.82 9.70
N ALA A 615 -4.28 -7.38 9.22
CA ALA A 615 -4.08 -6.03 8.69
C ALA A 615 -4.61 -5.81 7.28
N SER A 616 -4.70 -6.88 6.50
CA SER A 616 -5.14 -6.79 5.11
C SER A 616 -6.59 -6.28 5.02
N PRO A 617 -6.83 -5.22 4.22
CA PRO A 617 -8.17 -4.68 4.01
C PRO A 617 -9.13 -5.73 3.42
N GLU A 618 -10.38 -5.75 3.88
CA GLU A 618 -11.43 -6.64 3.35
C GLU A 618 -12.57 -5.82 2.72
N PRO A 619 -12.90 -6.05 1.44
CA PRO A 619 -13.99 -5.35 0.77
C PRO A 619 -15.37 -5.81 1.22
N ASP A 620 -15.52 -7.03 1.75
CA ASP A 620 -16.80 -7.52 2.27
C ASP A 620 -17.19 -6.78 3.57
N PRO A 621 -18.27 -5.97 3.54
CA PRO A 621 -18.70 -5.22 4.71
C PRO A 621 -19.22 -6.09 5.86
N SER A 622 -19.42 -7.40 5.66
CA SER A 622 -19.82 -8.32 6.74
C SER A 622 -18.65 -8.80 7.60
N VAL A 623 -17.41 -8.66 7.11
CA VAL A 623 -16.21 -9.09 7.81
C VAL A 623 -15.70 -7.97 8.71
N GLU A 624 -15.70 -8.21 10.02
CA GLU A 624 -15.12 -7.29 11.00
C GLU A 624 -13.66 -7.67 11.31
N LYS A 625 -12.76 -6.70 11.18
CA LYS A 625 -11.33 -6.86 11.49
C LYS A 625 -11.02 -6.30 12.89
N PRO A 626 -10.10 -6.93 13.64
CA PRO A 626 -9.66 -6.39 14.92
C PRO A 626 -8.86 -5.10 14.71
N PRO A 627 -8.96 -4.10 15.60
CA PRO A 627 -8.11 -2.92 15.56
C PRO A 627 -6.65 -3.30 15.87
N LEU A 628 -5.71 -2.83 15.04
CA LEU A 628 -4.27 -3.18 15.12
C LEU A 628 -3.40 -2.09 15.75
N GLU A 629 -3.95 -1.25 16.63
CA GLU A 629 -3.25 -0.07 17.18
C GLU A 629 -1.92 -0.41 17.90
N SER A 630 -1.79 -1.63 18.42
CA SER A 630 -0.70 -2.09 19.30
C SER A 630 0.34 -3.00 18.64
N ALA A 631 0.32 -3.18 17.31
CA ALA A 631 1.24 -4.12 16.65
C ALA A 631 2.73 -3.68 16.64
N GLY A 632 3.08 -2.54 17.28
CA GLY A 632 4.46 -2.05 17.39
C GLY A 632 5.08 -1.56 16.08
N GLU A 633 6.33 -1.09 16.15
CA GLU A 633 7.15 -0.75 14.98
C GLU A 633 8.10 -1.91 14.62
N ILE A 634 8.47 -1.99 13.34
CA ILE A 634 9.47 -2.97 12.87
C ILE A 634 10.84 -2.60 13.48
N PRO A 635 11.58 -3.56 14.07
CA PRO A 635 12.94 -3.34 14.56
C PRO A 635 13.90 -2.84 13.47
N SER A 636 15.03 -2.26 13.90
CA SER A 636 16.10 -1.88 12.98
C SER A 636 16.70 -3.11 12.29
N ALA A 637 16.95 -3.00 10.99
CA ALA A 637 17.72 -4.01 10.24
C ALA A 637 19.24 -3.88 10.47
N VAL A 638 19.69 -2.90 11.27
CA VAL A 638 21.09 -2.75 11.69
C VAL A 638 21.34 -3.45 13.02
N ASP A 639 20.44 -3.24 13.99
CA ASP A 639 20.49 -3.82 15.33
C ASP A 639 19.42 -4.91 15.44
N LEU A 640 19.78 -6.11 14.97
CA LEU A 640 18.86 -7.23 14.88
C LEU A 640 18.45 -7.76 16.26
N PRO A 641 17.18 -8.19 16.43
CA PRO A 641 16.72 -8.89 17.62
C PRO A 641 17.54 -10.13 17.97
N ASN A 642 17.77 -10.35 19.26
CA ASN A 642 18.20 -11.64 19.78
C ASN A 642 17.13 -12.72 19.51
N GLY A 643 17.54 -13.91 19.07
CA GLY A 643 16.62 -14.99 18.71
C GLY A 643 15.66 -14.67 17.56
N CYS A 644 14.36 -14.84 17.81
CA CYS A 644 13.31 -14.64 16.81
C CYS A 644 13.12 -13.16 16.49
N ARG A 645 13.26 -12.77 15.22
CA ARG A 645 13.15 -11.36 14.82
C ARG A 645 11.81 -10.70 15.15
N PHE A 646 10.73 -11.48 15.25
CA PHE A 646 9.37 -10.99 15.45
C PHE A 646 8.91 -10.97 16.92
N HIS A 647 9.72 -11.46 17.88
CA HIS A 647 9.26 -11.68 19.26
C HIS A 647 8.69 -10.44 19.95
N ASN A 648 9.25 -9.26 19.66
CA ASN A 648 8.85 -7.99 20.25
C ASN A 648 7.43 -7.53 19.82
N ARG A 649 6.90 -8.10 18.73
CA ARG A 649 5.56 -7.84 18.20
C ARG A 649 4.64 -9.06 18.31
N CYS A 650 5.17 -10.18 18.80
CA CYS A 650 4.47 -11.45 18.83
C CYS A 650 3.62 -11.56 20.11
N PRO A 651 2.29 -11.70 20.01
CA PRO A 651 1.45 -11.91 21.19
C PRO A 651 1.66 -13.30 21.83
N LEU A 652 2.32 -14.22 21.12
CA LEU A 652 2.62 -15.59 21.55
C LEU A 652 4.11 -15.79 21.90
N ALA A 653 4.86 -14.71 22.14
CA ALA A 653 6.28 -14.79 22.46
C ALA A 653 6.52 -15.59 23.75
N THR A 654 7.44 -16.55 23.71
CA THR A 654 7.86 -17.38 24.84
C THR A 654 9.24 -16.95 25.34
N VAL A 655 9.70 -17.52 26.46
CA VAL A 655 11.04 -17.23 27.02
C VAL A 655 12.19 -17.59 26.05
N THR A 656 11.97 -18.58 25.16
CA THR A 656 12.96 -19.03 24.18
C THR A 656 13.00 -18.18 22.91
N CYS A 657 12.12 -17.16 22.79
CA CYS A 657 12.08 -16.29 21.63
C CYS A 657 13.25 -15.29 21.54
N GLY A 658 14.05 -15.13 22.61
CA GLY A 658 15.24 -14.28 22.60
C GLY A 658 15.04 -12.87 23.14
N TRP A 659 14.30 -12.71 24.25
CA TRP A 659 14.19 -11.43 24.94
C TRP A 659 15.56 -10.84 25.33
N GLU A 660 15.65 -9.51 25.31
CA GLU A 660 16.87 -8.77 25.62
C GLU A 660 16.58 -7.38 26.24
N GLY A 661 17.63 -6.68 26.68
CA GLY A 661 17.55 -5.41 27.39
C GLY A 661 16.82 -4.31 26.60
N ARG A 662 16.92 -4.30 25.27
CA ARG A 662 16.18 -3.34 24.43
C ARG A 662 14.67 -3.49 24.52
N ASP A 663 14.14 -4.67 24.81
CA ASP A 663 12.69 -4.89 24.93
C ASP A 663 12.16 -4.28 26.23
N VAL A 664 12.99 -4.27 27.28
CA VAL A 664 12.72 -3.53 28.52
C VAL A 664 12.79 -2.02 28.27
N ILE A 665 13.76 -1.53 27.48
CA ILE A 665 13.80 -0.11 27.06
C ILE A 665 12.53 0.26 26.28
N ALA A 666 12.06 -0.59 25.37
CA ALA A 666 10.82 -0.36 24.62
C ALA A 666 9.59 -0.36 25.54
N ALA A 667 9.51 -1.25 26.53
CA ALA A 667 8.45 -1.24 27.55
C ALA A 667 8.49 0.04 28.41
N LEU A 668 9.68 0.51 28.75
CA LEU A 668 9.91 1.76 29.47
C LEU A 668 9.48 2.98 28.64
N ALA A 669 9.79 3.04 27.35
CA ALA A 669 9.37 4.12 26.46
C ALA A 669 7.85 4.13 26.23
N GLU A 670 7.22 2.96 26.09
CA GLU A 670 5.76 2.85 26.00
C GLU A 670 5.06 3.31 27.29
N ARG A 671 5.65 3.01 28.46
CA ARG A 671 5.15 3.53 29.73
C ARG A 671 5.20 5.06 29.79
N ASP A 672 6.26 5.67 29.26
CA ASP A 672 6.37 7.14 29.16
C ASP A 672 5.31 7.71 28.20
N LEU A 673 5.06 7.05 27.08
CA LEU A 673 4.01 7.42 26.11
C LEU A 673 2.61 7.42 26.73
N LEU A 674 2.37 6.54 27.71
CA LEU A 674 1.12 6.44 28.46
C LEU A 674 1.08 7.33 29.71
N GLU A 675 2.05 8.23 29.86
CA GLU A 675 2.16 9.18 30.99
C GLU A 675 2.18 8.51 32.38
N ARG A 676 2.70 7.28 32.44
CA ARG A 676 2.82 6.54 33.71
C ARG A 676 4.19 6.82 34.34
N PRO A 677 4.26 7.41 35.55
CA PRO A 677 5.53 7.78 36.15
C PRO A 677 6.46 6.57 36.38
N ARG A 678 7.77 6.81 36.19
CA ARG A 678 8.87 5.87 36.42
C ARG A 678 10.03 6.47 37.25
N ASP A 679 9.68 7.27 38.23
CA ASP A 679 10.57 8.07 39.08
C ASP A 679 11.58 7.28 39.95
N ALA A 680 11.40 5.97 40.11
CA ALA A 680 12.36 5.09 40.76
C ALA A 680 13.34 4.41 39.79
N LEU A 681 13.13 4.56 38.47
CA LEU A 681 13.99 4.02 37.41
C LEU A 681 14.70 5.16 36.67
N GLY A 682 16.03 5.15 36.70
CA GLY A 682 16.87 6.07 35.94
C GLY A 682 16.91 5.75 34.45
N VAL A 683 17.77 6.46 33.72
CA VAL A 683 17.99 6.22 32.28
C VAL A 683 18.65 4.84 32.10
N PRO A 684 18.03 3.91 31.35
CA PRO A 684 18.60 2.59 31.14
C PRO A 684 19.83 2.64 30.24
N GLU A 685 20.85 1.86 30.59
CA GLU A 685 22.13 1.71 29.88
C GLU A 685 22.23 0.26 29.36
N ARG A 686 22.24 0.07 28.02
CA ARG A 686 22.36 -1.26 27.40
C ARG A 686 23.83 -1.67 27.26
N ASP A 687 24.13 -2.91 27.59
CA ASP A 687 25.46 -3.54 27.44
C ASP A 687 25.28 -4.89 26.71
N GLY A 688 25.39 -4.87 25.38
CA GLY A 688 25.04 -6.02 24.54
C GLY A 688 23.55 -6.39 24.68
N LEU A 689 23.28 -7.60 25.16
CA LEU A 689 21.91 -8.08 25.44
C LEU A 689 21.40 -7.61 26.81
N ASP A 690 22.30 -7.22 27.71
CA ASP A 690 21.98 -6.93 29.11
C ASP A 690 21.57 -5.46 29.30
N LEU A 691 20.96 -5.18 30.45
CA LEU A 691 20.51 -3.84 30.81
C LEU A 691 20.92 -3.47 32.23
N ARG A 692 21.44 -2.25 32.38
CA ARG A 692 21.69 -1.63 33.68
C ARG A 692 20.74 -0.44 33.85
N ILE A 693 20.00 -0.39 34.96
CA ILE A 693 19.05 0.69 35.24
C ILE A 693 19.41 1.34 36.59
N PRO A 694 19.86 2.61 36.62
CA PRO A 694 20.11 3.34 37.85
C PRO A 694 18.85 3.43 38.73
N ALA A 695 19.00 3.35 40.05
CA ALA A 695 17.90 3.37 41.01
C ALA A 695 17.93 4.64 41.89
N PRO A 696 17.52 5.82 41.38
CA PRO A 696 17.65 7.10 42.08
C PRO A 696 16.88 7.17 43.41
N LYS A 697 15.83 6.35 43.57
CA LYS A 697 15.04 6.24 44.81
C LYS A 697 15.31 4.97 45.61
N GLY A 698 16.43 4.30 45.33
CA GLY A 698 16.84 3.05 45.97
C GLY A 698 16.35 1.80 45.24
N VAL A 699 17.11 0.71 45.41
CA VAL A 699 16.97 -0.54 44.66
C VAL A 699 15.62 -1.23 44.89
N ALA A 700 15.09 -1.19 46.12
CA ALA A 700 13.79 -1.78 46.44
C ALA A 700 12.62 -1.10 45.67
N ALA A 701 12.63 0.24 45.61
CA ALA A 701 11.62 1.01 44.88
C ALA A 701 11.75 0.79 43.36
N ALA A 702 12.99 0.79 42.85
CA ALA A 702 13.26 0.47 41.45
C ALA A 702 12.79 -0.94 41.09
N ARG A 703 13.01 -1.94 41.94
CA ARG A 703 12.60 -3.33 41.70
C ARG A 703 11.09 -3.47 41.62
N ALA A 704 10.35 -2.80 42.51
CA ALA A 704 8.89 -2.79 42.46
C ALA A 704 8.36 -2.16 41.17
N GLN A 705 8.90 -1.01 40.78
CA GLN A 705 8.47 -0.31 39.57
C GLN A 705 8.88 -1.05 38.29
N LEU A 706 10.06 -1.71 38.28
CA LEU A 706 10.47 -2.58 37.17
C LEU A 706 9.54 -3.78 37.02
N ALA A 707 9.09 -4.39 38.12
CA ALA A 707 8.12 -5.49 38.07
C ALA A 707 6.80 -5.04 37.41
N GLU A 708 6.32 -3.81 37.67
CA GLU A 708 5.15 -3.26 36.96
C GLU A 708 5.39 -3.08 35.46
N VAL A 709 6.60 -2.64 35.07
CA VAL A 709 6.98 -2.47 33.66
C VAL A 709 6.98 -3.82 32.95
N LEU A 710 7.59 -4.83 33.56
CA LEU A 710 7.67 -6.18 33.00
C LEU A 710 6.29 -6.87 32.95
N ALA A 711 5.42 -6.61 33.93
CA ALA A 711 4.06 -7.16 33.96
C ALA A 711 3.13 -6.57 32.88
N ALA A 712 3.48 -5.43 32.28
CA ALA A 712 2.72 -4.84 31.17
C ALA A 712 3.03 -5.48 29.80
N ARG A 713 3.94 -6.45 29.75
CA ARG A 713 4.38 -7.18 28.56
C ARG A 713 3.98 -8.65 28.66
N PRO A 714 4.16 -9.46 27.59
CA PRO A 714 4.00 -10.91 27.71
C PRO A 714 4.80 -11.44 28.90
N PRO A 715 4.23 -12.32 29.75
CA PRO A 715 4.90 -12.82 30.96
C PRO A 715 6.30 -13.38 30.71
N SER A 716 6.54 -13.87 29.50
CA SER A 716 7.82 -14.40 29.04
C SER A 716 8.98 -13.40 29.09
N LEU A 717 8.76 -12.08 28.98
CA LEU A 717 9.83 -11.09 29.15
C LEU A 717 10.32 -11.06 30.60
N ALA A 718 9.39 -11.08 31.56
CA ALA A 718 9.71 -11.08 32.99
C ALA A 718 10.42 -12.39 33.38
N GLU A 719 9.97 -13.52 32.84
CA GLU A 719 10.54 -14.85 33.08
C GLU A 719 11.94 -15.00 32.47
N ALA A 720 12.23 -14.35 31.35
CA ALA A 720 13.53 -14.40 30.69
C ALA A 720 14.60 -13.48 31.32
N ALA A 721 14.19 -12.49 32.12
CA ALA A 721 15.08 -11.49 32.69
C ALA A 721 15.64 -11.94 34.05
N GLU A 722 16.95 -12.17 34.14
CA GLU A 722 17.63 -12.41 35.42
C GLU A 722 17.95 -11.08 36.11
N VAL A 723 17.14 -10.70 37.10
CA VAL A 723 17.27 -9.41 37.82
C VAL A 723 18.15 -9.54 39.06
N SER A 724 19.25 -8.80 39.08
CA SER A 724 20.21 -8.72 40.18
C SER A 724 20.49 -7.27 40.62
N GLU A 725 21.03 -7.10 41.82
CA GLU A 725 21.45 -5.79 42.33
C GLU A 725 22.90 -5.49 41.90
N ASP A 726 23.15 -4.27 41.43
CA ASP A 726 24.47 -3.78 41.02
C ASP A 726 24.73 -2.41 41.66
N GLY A 727 25.08 -2.42 42.95
CA GLY A 727 25.27 -1.21 43.75
C GLY A 727 23.97 -0.39 43.86
N ALA A 728 23.97 0.83 43.33
CA ALA A 728 22.79 1.71 43.28
C ALA A 728 21.97 1.55 41.98
N ALA A 729 22.08 0.40 41.31
CA ALA A 729 21.38 0.08 40.07
C ALA A 729 20.82 -1.34 40.10
N LEU A 730 19.88 -1.62 39.19
CA LEU A 730 19.45 -2.97 38.84
C LEU A 730 20.20 -3.42 37.59
N ARG A 731 20.62 -4.69 37.56
CA ARG A 731 21.18 -5.34 36.38
C ARG A 731 20.28 -6.48 35.96
N LEU A 732 19.83 -6.44 34.71
CA LEU A 732 19.05 -7.47 34.05
C LEU A 732 19.95 -8.20 33.07
N ARG A 733 20.03 -9.53 33.17
CA ARG A 733 20.77 -10.37 32.23
C ARG A 733 19.84 -11.21 31.37
N PHE A 734 20.25 -11.41 30.12
CA PHE A 734 19.49 -12.18 29.14
C PHE A 734 20.37 -13.21 28.42
N ALA A 735 19.77 -14.37 28.09
CA ALA A 735 20.45 -15.42 27.36
C ALA A 735 20.44 -15.15 25.84
N ALA A 736 21.58 -15.39 25.18
CA ALA A 736 21.65 -15.39 23.72
C ALA A 736 20.84 -16.57 23.15
N GLN A 737 20.03 -16.29 22.14
CA GLN A 737 19.19 -17.28 21.45
C GLN A 737 19.45 -17.21 19.93
N PRO A 738 19.51 -18.35 19.22
CA PRO A 738 19.58 -18.35 17.76
C PRO A 738 18.23 -18.00 17.14
N SER A 739 18.24 -17.40 15.94
CA SER A 739 17.00 -17.24 15.16
C SER A 739 16.39 -18.62 14.84
N PRO A 740 15.06 -18.80 14.97
CA PRO A 740 14.42 -20.06 14.66
C PRO A 740 14.65 -20.43 13.19
N ARG A 741 15.08 -21.67 12.93
CA ARG A 741 15.18 -22.19 11.56
C ARG A 741 13.80 -22.59 11.04
N ARG A 742 13.60 -22.49 9.73
CA ARG A 742 12.39 -23.04 9.08
C ARG A 742 12.32 -24.55 9.29
N ARG A 743 11.13 -25.04 9.64
CA ARG A 743 10.84 -26.44 9.90
C ARG A 743 9.57 -26.85 9.18
N ARG A 744 9.56 -28.06 8.64
CA ARG A 744 8.38 -28.63 7.99
C ARG A 744 7.34 -29.01 9.04
N ILE A 745 6.18 -28.38 8.97
CA ILE A 745 5.04 -28.64 9.86
C ILE A 745 3.95 -29.49 9.18
N ALA A 746 3.92 -29.47 7.85
CA ALA A 746 3.06 -30.32 7.02
C ALA A 746 3.70 -30.47 5.63
N GLU A 747 3.13 -31.31 4.76
CA GLU A 747 3.61 -31.47 3.39
C GLU A 747 3.63 -30.13 2.63
N GLY A 748 4.85 -29.72 2.25
CA GLY A 748 5.12 -28.46 1.56
C GLY A 748 4.96 -27.19 2.40
N HIS A 749 4.69 -27.29 3.71
CA HIS A 749 4.47 -26.13 4.59
C HIS A 749 5.57 -26.06 5.66
N GLU A 750 6.35 -24.99 5.64
CA GLU A 750 7.49 -24.77 6.53
C GLU A 750 7.38 -23.45 7.29
N VAL A 751 7.74 -23.44 8.57
CA VAL A 751 7.61 -22.29 9.48
C VAL A 751 8.86 -22.14 10.34
N ALA A 752 9.36 -20.92 10.51
CA ALA A 752 10.43 -20.55 11.42
C ALA A 752 9.85 -19.99 12.73
N CYS A 753 9.38 -20.86 13.62
CA CYS A 753 8.83 -20.44 14.92
C CYS A 753 9.18 -21.45 16.02
N VAL A 754 9.52 -20.93 17.21
CA VAL A 754 9.87 -21.75 18.39
C VAL A 754 8.70 -22.59 18.91
N LEU A 755 7.46 -22.24 18.54
CA LEU A 755 6.26 -22.97 18.94
C LEU A 755 6.11 -24.34 18.26
N TYR A 756 6.88 -24.61 17.20
CA TYR A 756 6.85 -25.86 16.47
C TYR A 756 8.14 -26.66 16.77
N PRO A 757 8.14 -27.53 17.81
CA PRO A 757 9.26 -28.39 18.12
C PRO A 757 9.53 -29.39 16.98
N GLU A 758 10.71 -30.02 16.99
CA GLU A 758 11.03 -31.07 16.03
C GLU A 758 9.96 -32.17 16.14
N ALA A 759 9.38 -32.59 15.01
CA ALA A 759 8.73 -33.88 14.97
C ALA A 759 9.83 -34.91 15.21
N ASP A 760 9.72 -35.72 16.26
CA ASP A 760 10.62 -36.86 16.47
C ASP A 760 10.67 -37.65 15.15
N ALA A 761 11.85 -37.66 14.53
CA ALA A 761 12.09 -38.21 13.20
C ALA A 761 11.91 -39.72 13.13
#